data_AF-A0A7C9QUL5-F1
#
_entry.id   AF-A0A7C9QUL5-F1
#
_cell.length_a   1.000
_cell.length_b   1.000
_cell.length_c   1.000
_cell.angle_alpha   90.00
_cell.angle_beta   90.00
_cell.angle_gamma   90.00
#
_symmetry.space_group_name_H-M   'P 1'
#
loop_
_entity.id
_entity.type
_entity.pdbx_description
1 polymer ?
#
loop_
_entity_poly.entity_id
_entity_poly.type
_entity_poly.pdbx_seq_one_letter_code
_entity_poly.pdbx_strand_id
1 'polypeptide(L)'
;MGNAATRSQEEWERAARALLDEGQNFLAHDVCRDGLRLYPASLKLAIFGAISLSQTGAVDEARRLLAPLLAEIFIDEGPFRRLQNALRGAIATLTPGADSGESALAAIAELSESIDLVRGKRLEATADAETYNALARVFREAWLSLGDRRDLDHCRELFLRAFHTGNSPRDGIEAAVMSLLLGKRGEARTLAAKVKASLAAEETPPDLPTDQRYRLLATLGQAHLILGEAAEAVAVFEWARALEGVHYGRVVSALKQLELLRHGGIEVPDELADIVKPPTVVVFTGHALDRPGEGPHFPPGIEATVRAEIAQQLEDLNAQVGYSTAACGSDLLFIEAMLERGAEVNVVMPFALDDFVANNVRYGGPRWEMRFRNALKLAASVTYATEERYLGHDMLYRFANQCLHGLATLRSGFLRTSPYLLAVWDMMPGSLVGGAGDFIDQWEDITRLRIVDLDGLLQQHPELLGPDGPAMPNLDFGDSDEEAGQGRVIRSMLFCDIAGYSKLKEENTPAFLEFLARLKQGLERAGVAPISINTWGDAIFAVMDKATPMAEYALTMQEEVTRLGEEMRDQFPKPLNLRISLHAGPVFEAIDPICGRKNFYGSHINRAARLEPVTVVGHVYATQQFVAVLTAEQSAQRSEALNNGEAFEERFVCEYVGVLSLAKDFGKQTVYHLRRRTEIEAHVAEIMAVHEELSPEAELETETQTEPEEQDEAASGLAEILPDADDQGITERLAPGVEGVLATVARMIERADADDSGKPRRGRKKKPKPPAPEIAFDADETHWPGT
;
A
#
# COMPACT_ATOMS: atom_id res chain seq x y z
N MET A 1 20.96 0.86 16.80
CA MET A 1 20.41 -0.42 17.34
C MET A 1 20.24 -0.46 18.86
N GLY A 2 20.52 0.60 19.64
CA GLY A 2 20.56 0.51 21.11
C GLY A 2 19.24 0.50 21.89
N ASN A 3 18.06 0.40 21.26
CA ASN A 3 16.76 0.57 21.94
C ASN A 3 15.70 -0.53 21.67
N ALA A 4 16.05 -1.58 20.91
CA ALA A 4 15.10 -2.63 20.54
C ALA A 4 15.02 -3.78 21.57
N ALA A 5 16.09 -4.00 22.35
CA ALA A 5 16.19 -5.14 23.29
C ALA A 5 15.50 -4.91 24.65
N THR A 6 14.95 -3.72 24.91
CA THR A 6 14.37 -3.33 26.20
C THR A 6 12.86 -3.15 26.20
N ARG A 7 12.21 -3.23 25.03
CA ARG A 7 10.75 -3.04 24.92
C ARG A 7 10.00 -4.34 25.21
N SER A 8 9.00 -4.25 26.08
CA SER A 8 7.99 -5.28 26.34
C SER A 8 7.05 -5.49 25.15
N GLN A 9 6.35 -6.64 25.11
CA GLN A 9 5.37 -6.94 24.05
C GLN A 9 4.31 -5.83 23.89
N GLU A 10 3.76 -5.32 24.99
CA GLU A 10 2.76 -4.25 24.97
C GLU A 10 3.31 -2.92 24.40
N GLU A 11 4.58 -2.61 24.64
CA GLU A 11 5.22 -1.41 24.09
C GLU A 11 5.42 -1.52 22.58
N TRP A 12 5.76 -2.72 22.07
CA TRP A 12 5.80 -2.98 20.63
C TRP A 12 4.42 -2.84 20.00
N GLU A 13 3.39 -3.43 20.61
CA GLU A 13 2.00 -3.36 20.14
C GLU A 13 1.48 -1.92 20.13
N ARG A 14 1.75 -1.14 21.18
CA ARG A 14 1.36 0.27 21.28
C ARG A 14 2.08 1.14 20.25
N ALA A 15 3.38 0.93 20.04
CA ALA A 15 4.16 1.66 19.05
C ALA A 15 3.66 1.36 17.62
N ALA A 16 3.44 0.09 17.29
CA ALA A 16 2.87 -0.30 16.01
C ALA A 16 1.48 0.34 15.79
N ARG A 17 0.66 0.37 16.83
CA ARG A 17 -0.67 0.96 16.76
C ARG A 17 -0.65 2.47 16.51
N ALA A 18 0.20 3.20 17.23
CA ALA A 18 0.35 4.64 17.04
C ALA A 18 0.73 4.98 15.59
N LEU A 19 1.70 4.25 15.04
CA LEU A 19 2.14 4.43 13.65
C LEU A 19 1.04 4.12 12.63
N LEU A 20 0.26 3.05 12.84
CA LEU A 20 -0.92 2.76 12.02
C LEU A 20 -1.97 3.86 12.10
N ASP A 21 -2.21 4.38 13.31
CA ASP A 21 -3.17 5.47 13.51
C ASP A 21 -2.68 6.78 12.88
N GLU A 22 -1.36 7.00 12.74
CA GLU A 22 -0.76 8.13 12.01
C GLU A 22 -0.68 7.90 10.49
N GLY A 23 -1.01 6.71 9.99
CA GLY A 23 -0.88 6.36 8.57
C GLY A 23 0.58 6.15 8.13
N GLN A 24 1.48 5.92 9.08
CA GLN A 24 2.89 5.56 8.87
C GLN A 24 3.01 4.05 8.63
N ASN A 25 2.32 3.53 7.62
CA ASN A 25 2.14 2.09 7.38
C ASN A 25 3.48 1.36 7.20
N PHE A 26 4.44 2.00 6.51
CA PHE A 26 5.79 1.47 6.32
C PHE A 26 6.50 1.23 7.65
N LEU A 27 6.55 2.26 8.50
CA LEU A 27 7.20 2.20 9.80
C LEU A 27 6.46 1.26 10.76
N ALA A 28 5.12 1.24 10.69
CA ALA A 28 4.30 0.31 11.45
C ALA A 28 4.63 -1.15 11.11
N HIS A 29 4.78 -1.47 9.82
CA HIS A 29 5.17 -2.82 9.39
C HIS A 29 6.55 -3.20 9.93
N ASP A 30 7.54 -2.31 9.81
CA ASP A 30 8.89 -2.57 10.33
C ASP A 30 8.88 -2.84 11.84
N VAL A 31 8.13 -2.04 12.60
CA VAL A 31 7.95 -2.22 14.04
C VAL A 31 7.28 -3.56 14.35
N CYS A 32 6.24 -3.95 13.61
CA CYS A 32 5.57 -5.24 13.79
C CYS A 32 6.50 -6.41 13.48
N ARG A 33 7.23 -6.35 12.36
CA ARG A 33 8.17 -7.39 11.94
C ARG A 33 9.28 -7.59 12.96
N ASP A 34 9.89 -6.50 13.44
CA ASP A 34 10.95 -6.57 14.44
C ASP A 34 10.40 -7.06 15.79
N GLY A 35 9.19 -6.63 16.18
CA GLY A 35 8.49 -7.13 17.36
C GLY A 35 8.19 -8.64 17.28
N LEU A 36 7.73 -9.14 16.12
CA LEU A 36 7.43 -10.57 15.89
C LEU A 36 8.67 -11.47 15.94
N ARG A 37 9.87 -10.93 15.68
CA ARG A 37 11.12 -11.69 15.88
C ARG A 37 11.37 -11.99 17.36
N LEU A 38 10.93 -11.10 18.26
CA LEU A 38 11.06 -11.25 19.71
C LEU A 38 9.84 -11.97 20.32
N TYR A 39 8.64 -11.70 19.79
CA TYR A 39 7.36 -12.19 20.29
C TYR A 39 6.56 -12.87 19.16
N PRO A 40 7.00 -14.04 18.65
CA PRO A 40 6.40 -14.68 17.47
C PRO A 40 4.96 -15.16 17.67
N ALA A 41 4.50 -15.27 18.92
CA ALA A 41 3.14 -15.66 19.27
C ALA A 41 2.19 -14.47 19.52
N SER A 42 2.65 -13.23 19.38
CA SER A 42 1.75 -12.07 19.53
C SER A 42 0.80 -11.97 18.34
N LEU A 43 -0.47 -12.29 18.59
CA LEU A 43 -1.54 -12.16 17.58
C LEU A 43 -1.68 -10.70 17.15
N LYS A 44 -1.61 -9.75 18.09
CA LYS A 44 -1.74 -8.31 17.81
C LYS A 44 -0.64 -7.79 16.90
N LEU A 45 0.62 -8.17 17.10
CA LEU A 45 1.71 -7.77 16.21
C LEU A 45 1.57 -8.38 14.81
N ALA A 46 1.14 -9.64 14.70
CA ALA A 46 0.87 -10.27 13.41
C ALA A 46 -0.28 -9.58 12.67
N ILE A 47 -1.33 -9.21 13.40
CA ILE A 47 -2.49 -8.48 12.89
C ILE A 47 -2.11 -7.06 12.44
N PHE A 48 -1.42 -6.29 13.28
CA PHE A 48 -0.98 -4.93 12.93
C PHE A 48 0.01 -4.96 11.76
N GLY A 49 0.89 -5.96 11.71
CA GLY A 49 1.79 -6.19 10.58
C GLY A 49 1.04 -6.48 9.29
N ALA A 50 -0.02 -7.30 9.36
CA ALA A 50 -0.85 -7.64 8.21
C ALA A 50 -1.69 -6.46 7.71
N ILE A 51 -2.23 -5.64 8.63
CA ILE A 51 -2.89 -4.38 8.28
C ILE A 51 -1.90 -3.45 7.57
N SER A 52 -0.71 -3.28 8.13
CA SER A 52 0.33 -2.42 7.56
C SER A 52 0.68 -2.84 6.14
N LEU A 53 0.94 -4.14 5.93
CA LEU A 53 1.22 -4.74 4.62
C LEU A 53 0.06 -4.53 3.64
N SER A 54 -1.17 -4.79 4.08
CA SER A 54 -2.35 -4.62 3.22
C SER A 54 -2.54 -3.16 2.79
N GLN A 55 -2.35 -2.22 3.71
CA GLN A 55 -2.45 -0.77 3.42
C GLN A 55 -1.31 -0.24 2.55
N THR A 56 -0.22 -1.00 2.40
CA THR A 56 0.87 -0.72 1.46
C THR A 56 0.79 -1.58 0.18
N GLY A 57 -0.33 -2.26 -0.05
CA GLY A 57 -0.60 -3.07 -1.24
C GLY A 57 -0.18 -4.54 -1.14
N ALA A 58 0.62 -4.95 -0.15
CA ALA A 58 1.15 -6.32 0.00
C ALA A 58 0.12 -7.30 0.60
N VAL A 59 -1.03 -7.44 -0.06
CA VAL A 59 -2.18 -8.22 0.44
C VAL A 59 -1.86 -9.70 0.62
N ASP A 60 -1.12 -10.32 -0.31
CA ASP A 60 -0.78 -11.73 -0.21
C ASP A 60 0.15 -12.02 0.96
N GLU A 61 1.11 -11.13 1.23
CA GLU A 61 2.00 -11.24 2.39
C GLU A 61 1.22 -11.03 3.69
N ALA A 62 0.27 -10.09 3.71
CA ALA A 62 -0.64 -9.91 4.83
C ALA A 62 -1.48 -11.17 5.11
N ARG A 63 -2.03 -11.82 4.08
CA ARG A 63 -2.75 -13.09 4.22
C ARG A 63 -1.85 -14.20 4.73
N ARG A 64 -0.63 -14.33 4.22
CA ARG A 64 0.34 -15.34 4.70
C ARG A 64 0.67 -15.12 6.18
N LEU A 65 0.87 -13.86 6.59
CA LEU A 65 1.14 -13.51 7.99
C LEU A 65 -0.04 -13.86 8.90
N LEU A 66 -1.28 -13.71 8.41
CA LEU A 66 -2.48 -14.10 9.16
C LEU A 66 -2.88 -15.57 9.01
N ALA A 67 -2.37 -16.32 8.04
CA ALA A 67 -2.83 -17.69 7.78
C ALA A 67 -2.81 -18.61 9.01
N PRO A 68 -1.78 -18.58 9.89
CA PRO A 68 -1.80 -19.34 11.14
C PRO A 68 -2.91 -18.91 12.09
N LEU A 69 -3.18 -17.59 12.18
CA LEU A 69 -4.24 -17.01 13.02
C LEU A 69 -5.62 -17.35 12.50
N LEU A 70 -5.81 -17.28 11.18
CA LEU A 70 -7.07 -17.64 10.54
C LEU A 70 -7.40 -19.12 10.80
N ALA A 71 -6.41 -20.02 10.78
CA ALA A 71 -6.63 -21.42 11.11
C ALA A 71 -7.07 -21.65 12.57
N GLU A 72 -6.68 -20.77 13.50
CA GLU A 72 -7.07 -20.83 14.92
C GLU A 72 -8.40 -20.12 15.22
N ILE A 73 -8.67 -18.99 14.55
CA ILE A 73 -9.83 -18.11 14.79
C ILE A 73 -11.02 -18.48 13.89
N PHE A 74 -10.76 -18.77 12.61
CA PHE A 74 -11.75 -19.33 11.69
C PHE A 74 -11.73 -20.85 11.80
N ILE A 75 -12.63 -21.34 12.62
CA ILE A 75 -13.14 -22.68 12.48
C ILE A 75 -13.71 -22.80 11.07
N ASP A 76 -13.19 -23.74 10.29
CA ASP A 76 -13.59 -24.09 8.93
C ASP A 76 -15.13 -24.08 8.77
N GLU A 77 -15.71 -22.95 8.39
CA GLU A 77 -17.16 -22.76 8.32
C GLU A 77 -17.78 -23.60 7.18
N GLY A 78 -16.99 -23.98 6.16
CA GLY A 78 -17.47 -24.75 5.01
C GLY A 78 -18.15 -26.08 5.39
N PRO A 79 -17.51 -26.95 6.18
CA PRO A 79 -18.12 -28.12 6.80
C PRO A 79 -19.37 -27.82 7.63
N PHE A 80 -19.35 -26.77 8.46
CA PHE A 80 -20.49 -26.41 9.32
C PHE A 80 -21.67 -25.82 8.54
N ARG A 81 -21.40 -25.06 7.47
CA ARG A 81 -22.40 -24.52 6.55
C ARG A 81 -22.99 -25.62 5.67
N ARG A 82 -22.17 -26.59 5.25
CA ARG A 82 -22.64 -27.83 4.62
C ARG A 82 -23.52 -28.64 5.56
N LEU A 83 -23.12 -28.80 6.82
CA LEU A 83 -23.95 -29.42 7.85
C LEU A 83 -25.27 -28.66 8.02
N GLN A 84 -25.24 -27.34 8.12
CA GLN A 84 -26.45 -26.53 8.26
C GLN A 84 -27.39 -26.65 7.05
N ASN A 85 -26.85 -26.66 5.83
CA ASN A 85 -27.63 -26.82 4.60
C ASN A 85 -28.18 -28.24 4.45
N ALA A 86 -27.39 -29.27 4.72
CA ALA A 86 -27.82 -30.66 4.70
C ALA A 86 -28.89 -30.93 5.77
N LEU A 87 -28.75 -30.32 6.95
CA LEU A 87 -29.72 -30.42 8.05
C LEU A 87 -31.01 -29.69 7.69
N ARG A 88 -30.93 -28.52 7.03
CA ARG A 88 -32.10 -27.81 6.50
C ARG A 88 -32.80 -28.59 5.36
N GLY A 89 -32.03 -29.22 4.47
CA GLY A 89 -32.55 -30.10 3.41
C GLY A 89 -33.25 -31.34 3.97
N ALA A 90 -32.64 -32.01 4.95
CA ALA A 90 -33.23 -33.15 5.64
C ALA A 90 -34.52 -32.77 6.38
N ILE A 91 -34.54 -31.61 7.07
CA ILE A 91 -35.75 -31.09 7.72
C ILE A 91 -36.85 -30.79 6.69
N ALA A 92 -36.50 -30.20 5.54
CA ALA A 92 -37.47 -29.92 4.49
C ALA A 92 -38.13 -31.20 3.93
N THR A 93 -37.37 -32.31 3.81
CA THR A 93 -37.90 -33.63 3.41
C THR A 93 -38.74 -34.33 4.49
N LEU A 94 -38.69 -33.86 5.75
CA LEU A 94 -39.48 -34.39 6.87
C LEU A 94 -40.81 -33.64 7.07
N THR A 95 -41.05 -32.56 6.31
CA THR A 95 -42.31 -31.82 6.31
C THR A 95 -43.39 -32.61 5.57
N PRO A 96 -44.58 -32.85 6.15
CA PRO A 96 -45.59 -33.73 5.53
C PRO A 96 -46.13 -33.12 4.23
N GLY A 97 -45.85 -33.77 3.10
CA GLY A 97 -46.36 -33.40 1.77
C GLY A 97 -45.37 -33.50 0.60
N ALA A 98 -44.08 -33.78 0.84
CA ALA A 98 -43.09 -33.97 -0.22
C ALA A 98 -42.96 -35.46 -0.60
N ASP A 99 -43.14 -35.73 -1.89
CA ASP A 99 -43.10 -37.07 -2.48
C ASP A 99 -41.66 -37.58 -2.70
N SER A 100 -41.50 -38.90 -2.74
CA SER A 100 -40.28 -39.71 -3.00
C SER A 100 -39.33 -40.04 -1.81
N GLY A 101 -39.40 -41.30 -1.36
CA GLY A 101 -38.48 -41.88 -0.36
C GLY A 101 -37.00 -41.94 -0.79
N GLU A 102 -36.71 -41.80 -2.09
CA GLU A 102 -35.33 -41.69 -2.61
C GLU A 102 -34.68 -40.34 -2.26
N SER A 103 -35.45 -39.24 -2.26
CA SER A 103 -34.96 -37.90 -1.90
C SER A 103 -34.61 -37.79 -0.41
N ALA A 104 -35.40 -38.42 0.46
CA ALA A 104 -35.15 -38.45 1.90
C ALA A 104 -33.90 -39.27 2.26
N LEU A 105 -33.67 -40.41 1.59
CA LEU A 105 -32.46 -41.22 1.78
C LEU A 105 -31.19 -40.48 1.32
N ALA A 106 -31.26 -39.74 0.22
CA ALA A 106 -30.15 -38.90 -0.26
C ALA A 106 -29.85 -37.74 0.71
N ALA A 107 -30.87 -37.04 1.20
CA ALA A 107 -30.71 -35.96 2.18
C ALA A 107 -30.14 -36.45 3.52
N ILE A 108 -30.52 -37.65 3.97
CA ILE A 108 -29.98 -38.28 5.17
C ILE A 108 -28.53 -38.74 4.98
N ALA A 109 -28.17 -39.24 3.79
CA ALA A 109 -26.80 -39.62 3.46
C ALA A 109 -25.87 -38.39 3.42
N GLU A 110 -26.30 -37.31 2.77
CA GLU A 110 -25.58 -36.02 2.72
C GLU A 110 -25.44 -35.41 4.13
N LEU A 111 -26.49 -35.51 4.96
CA LEU A 111 -26.44 -35.10 6.35
C LEU A 111 -25.40 -35.92 7.14
N SER A 112 -25.40 -37.24 6.99
CA SER A 112 -24.44 -38.12 7.69
C SER A 112 -23.00 -37.83 7.28
N GLU A 113 -22.74 -37.59 5.99
CA GLU A 113 -21.42 -37.22 5.48
C GLU A 113 -20.97 -35.84 5.99
N SER A 114 -21.90 -34.88 6.06
CA SER A 114 -21.64 -33.55 6.63
C SER A 114 -21.38 -33.57 8.15
N ILE A 115 -22.02 -34.46 8.89
CA ILE A 115 -21.78 -34.68 10.33
C ILE A 115 -20.37 -35.24 10.55
N ASP A 116 -19.94 -36.22 9.75
CA ASP A 116 -18.58 -36.78 9.83
C ASP A 116 -17.50 -35.76 9.42
N LEU A 117 -17.78 -34.84 8.49
CA LEU A 117 -16.93 -33.71 8.11
C LEU A 117 -16.68 -32.70 9.25
N VAL A 118 -17.60 -32.66 10.21
CA VAL A 118 -17.61 -31.74 11.36
C VAL A 118 -17.13 -32.43 12.64
N ARG A 119 -17.08 -33.77 12.65
CA ARG A 119 -16.71 -34.59 13.79
C ARG A 119 -15.26 -34.32 14.21
N GLY A 120 -15.09 -33.75 15.41
CA GLY A 120 -13.77 -33.37 15.94
C GLY A 120 -13.33 -31.93 15.62
N LYS A 121 -14.11 -31.16 14.85
CA LYS A 121 -13.93 -29.71 14.67
C LYS A 121 -14.70 -28.95 15.77
N ARG A 122 -14.08 -27.95 16.40
CA ARG A 122 -14.72 -27.13 17.47
C ARG A 122 -15.43 -25.92 16.86
N LEU A 123 -16.68 -25.64 17.22
CA LEU A 123 -17.19 -24.27 17.41
C LEU A 123 -16.78 -23.85 18.83
N GLU A 124 -16.23 -22.71 19.22
CA GLU A 124 -16.05 -21.35 18.70
C GLU A 124 -14.64 -20.90 19.13
N ALA A 125 -13.95 -20.07 18.33
CA ALA A 125 -12.89 -19.22 18.85
C ALA A 125 -13.51 -17.84 19.05
N THR A 126 -13.89 -17.53 20.29
CA THR A 126 -14.29 -16.18 20.67
C THR A 126 -13.03 -15.33 20.76
N ALA A 127 -12.98 -14.27 19.96
CA ALA A 127 -11.94 -13.25 20.02
C ALA A 127 -12.54 -11.97 20.61
N ASP A 128 -11.69 -11.05 21.07
CA ASP A 128 -12.15 -9.72 21.45
C ASP A 128 -12.56 -8.91 20.20
N ALA A 129 -13.30 -7.82 20.42
CA ALA A 129 -13.78 -6.96 19.32
C ALA A 129 -12.63 -6.35 18.50
N GLU A 130 -11.49 -6.06 19.14
CA GLU A 130 -10.30 -5.51 18.48
C GLU A 130 -9.72 -6.51 17.47
N THR A 131 -9.64 -7.79 17.84
CA THR A 131 -9.17 -8.87 16.97
C THR A 131 -10.10 -9.07 15.78
N TYR A 132 -11.42 -9.10 16.00
CA TYR A 132 -12.38 -9.20 14.90
C TYR A 132 -12.31 -8.01 13.94
N ASN A 133 -12.27 -6.77 14.45
CA ASN A 133 -12.09 -5.57 13.62
C ASN A 133 -10.85 -5.68 12.74
N ALA A 134 -9.75 -6.11 13.33
CA ALA A 134 -8.47 -6.09 12.65
C ALA A 134 -8.36 -7.19 11.59
N LEU A 135 -8.93 -8.37 11.83
CA LEU A 135 -9.14 -9.39 10.79
C LEU A 135 -10.05 -8.88 9.68
N ALA A 136 -11.14 -8.19 10.03
CA ALA A 136 -12.10 -7.67 9.06
C ALA A 136 -11.43 -6.70 8.08
N ARG A 137 -10.55 -5.83 8.60
CA ARG A 137 -9.74 -4.92 7.78
C ARG A 137 -8.88 -5.67 6.76
N VAL A 138 -8.24 -6.78 7.13
CA VAL A 138 -7.42 -7.52 6.17
C VAL A 138 -8.27 -8.16 5.07
N PHE A 139 -9.42 -8.73 5.40
CA PHE A 139 -10.35 -9.20 4.38
C PHE A 139 -10.89 -8.08 3.49
N ARG A 140 -11.10 -6.87 4.05
CA ARG A 140 -11.50 -5.69 3.27
C ARG A 140 -10.43 -5.30 2.26
N GLU A 141 -9.18 -5.15 2.70
CA GLU A 141 -8.09 -4.81 1.78
C GLU A 141 -7.90 -5.91 0.72
N ALA A 142 -8.08 -7.18 1.11
CA ALA A 142 -7.98 -8.27 0.17
C ALA A 142 -9.11 -8.31 -0.87
N TRP A 143 -10.33 -7.95 -0.46
CA TRP A 143 -11.42 -7.72 -1.40
C TRP A 143 -11.16 -6.51 -2.31
N LEU A 144 -10.61 -5.41 -1.79
CA LEU A 144 -10.25 -4.24 -2.59
C LEU A 144 -9.23 -4.56 -3.67
N SER A 145 -8.28 -5.47 -3.39
CA SER A 145 -7.28 -5.88 -4.38
C SER A 145 -7.77 -6.94 -5.36
N LEU A 146 -8.57 -7.93 -4.92
CA LEU A 146 -8.87 -9.11 -5.73
C LEU A 146 -10.32 -9.21 -6.20
N GLY A 147 -11.22 -8.39 -5.64
CA GLY A 147 -12.65 -8.40 -5.96
C GLY A 147 -13.42 -9.67 -5.55
N ASP A 148 -12.80 -10.63 -4.84
CA ASP A 148 -13.49 -11.88 -4.46
C ASP A 148 -14.61 -11.59 -3.45
N ARG A 149 -15.85 -11.87 -3.88
CA ARG A 149 -17.06 -11.71 -3.07
C ARG A 149 -16.97 -12.45 -1.73
N ARG A 150 -16.25 -13.58 -1.65
CA ARG A 150 -16.08 -14.33 -0.40
C ARG A 150 -15.33 -13.50 0.63
N ASP A 151 -14.30 -12.75 0.25
CA ASP A 151 -13.57 -11.91 1.19
C ASP A 151 -14.46 -10.79 1.74
N LEU A 152 -15.30 -10.19 0.89
CA LEU A 152 -16.29 -9.20 1.32
C LEU A 152 -17.34 -9.79 2.28
N ASP A 153 -17.80 -11.02 2.04
CA ASP A 153 -18.71 -11.73 2.94
C ASP A 153 -18.07 -11.99 4.32
N HIS A 154 -16.81 -12.47 4.35
CA HIS A 154 -16.07 -12.67 5.61
C HIS A 154 -15.81 -11.35 6.33
N CYS A 155 -15.45 -10.30 5.58
CA CYS A 155 -15.26 -8.95 6.10
C CYS A 155 -16.53 -8.44 6.81
N ARG A 156 -17.70 -8.54 6.17
CA ARG A 156 -18.99 -8.15 6.76
C ARG A 156 -19.25 -8.91 8.06
N GLU A 157 -19.08 -10.23 8.05
CA GLU A 157 -19.35 -11.08 9.21
C GLU A 157 -18.44 -10.74 10.39
N LEU A 158 -17.15 -10.50 10.14
CA LEU A 158 -16.22 -10.11 11.18
C LEU A 158 -16.54 -8.73 11.78
N PHE A 159 -16.90 -7.73 10.96
CA PHE A 159 -17.35 -6.43 11.50
C PHE A 159 -18.66 -6.56 12.29
N LEU A 160 -19.58 -7.42 11.86
CA LEU A 160 -20.78 -7.73 12.65
C LEU A 160 -20.40 -8.31 14.02
N ARG A 161 -19.50 -9.29 14.07
CA ARG A 161 -19.04 -9.87 15.34
C ARG A 161 -18.35 -8.81 16.21
N ALA A 162 -17.46 -8.00 15.64
CA ALA A 162 -16.81 -6.89 16.33
C ALA A 162 -17.85 -5.92 16.92
N PHE A 163 -18.89 -5.56 16.16
CA PHE A 163 -19.95 -4.67 16.63
C PHE A 163 -20.80 -5.30 17.74
N HIS A 164 -21.20 -6.58 17.61
CA HIS A 164 -21.98 -7.26 18.65
C HIS A 164 -21.18 -7.44 19.95
N THR A 165 -19.87 -7.67 19.87
CA THR A 165 -19.01 -7.87 21.04
C THR A 165 -18.59 -6.56 21.69
N GLY A 166 -18.22 -5.55 20.90
CA GLY A 166 -17.64 -4.29 21.39
C GLY A 166 -18.60 -3.11 21.47
N ASN A 167 -19.79 -3.21 20.86
CA ASN A 167 -20.77 -2.13 20.70
C ASN A 167 -20.20 -0.82 20.12
N SER A 168 -19.10 -0.92 19.37
CA SER A 168 -18.40 0.23 18.78
C SER A 168 -19.17 0.74 17.55
N PRO A 169 -19.64 2.01 17.53
CA PRO A 169 -20.37 2.57 16.40
C PRO A 169 -19.62 2.46 15.07
N ARG A 170 -18.29 2.50 15.14
CA ARG A 170 -17.39 2.34 13.99
C ARG A 170 -17.50 0.94 13.37
N ASP A 171 -17.50 -0.10 14.18
CA ASP A 171 -17.63 -1.48 13.68
C ASP A 171 -19.01 -1.72 13.08
N GLY A 172 -20.04 -1.12 13.68
CA GLY A 172 -21.41 -1.15 13.17
C GLY A 172 -21.55 -0.47 11.81
N ILE A 173 -20.92 0.70 11.59
CA ILE A 173 -20.99 1.38 10.29
C ILE A 173 -20.20 0.63 9.23
N GLU A 174 -19.02 0.08 9.56
CA GLU A 174 -18.24 -0.74 8.62
C GLU A 174 -19.04 -1.98 8.20
N ALA A 175 -19.73 -2.64 9.13
CA ALA A 175 -20.65 -3.73 8.80
C ALA A 175 -21.80 -3.27 7.88
N ALA A 176 -22.33 -2.06 8.06
CA ALA A 176 -23.36 -1.48 7.20
C ALA A 176 -22.84 -1.23 5.78
N VAL A 177 -21.64 -0.64 5.64
CA VAL A 177 -20.98 -0.39 4.33
C VAL A 177 -20.71 -1.72 3.61
N MET A 178 -20.16 -2.73 4.31
CA MET A 178 -19.94 -4.05 3.68
C MET A 178 -21.27 -4.73 3.29
N SER A 179 -22.34 -4.53 4.06
CA SER A 179 -23.69 -5.02 3.71
C SER A 179 -24.21 -4.36 2.44
N LEU A 180 -24.00 -3.05 2.30
CA LEU A 180 -24.37 -2.27 1.12
C LEU A 180 -23.65 -2.80 -0.14
N LEU A 181 -22.33 -2.98 -0.06
CA LEU A 181 -21.50 -3.51 -1.16
C LEU A 181 -21.91 -4.93 -1.59
N LEU A 182 -22.49 -5.73 -0.68
CA LEU A 182 -23.05 -7.05 -1.00
C LEU A 182 -24.46 -7.02 -1.59
N GLY A 183 -25.05 -5.83 -1.76
CA GLY A 183 -26.42 -5.61 -2.23
C GLY A 183 -27.49 -5.71 -1.14
N LYS A 184 -27.10 -5.85 0.14
CA LYS A 184 -28.02 -6.06 1.27
C LYS A 184 -28.50 -4.74 1.87
N ARG A 185 -29.18 -3.92 1.05
CA ARG A 185 -29.58 -2.54 1.41
C ARG A 185 -30.42 -2.45 2.69
N GLY A 186 -31.34 -3.40 2.91
CA GLY A 186 -32.18 -3.43 4.12
C GLY A 186 -31.38 -3.68 5.40
N GLU A 187 -30.41 -4.61 5.36
CA GLU A 187 -29.51 -4.88 6.48
C GLU A 187 -28.61 -3.66 6.75
N ALA A 188 -28.06 -3.05 5.69
CA ALA A 188 -27.24 -1.84 5.79
C ALA A 188 -27.98 -0.69 6.49
N ARG A 189 -29.22 -0.39 6.06
CA ARG A 189 -30.06 0.65 6.70
C ARG A 189 -30.39 0.33 8.15
N THR A 190 -30.64 -0.93 8.48
CA THR A 190 -30.92 -1.35 9.86
C THR A 190 -29.70 -1.13 10.76
N LEU A 191 -28.50 -1.47 10.28
CA LEU A 191 -27.25 -1.26 11.01
C LEU A 191 -26.94 0.24 11.16
N ALA A 192 -27.08 1.03 10.09
CA ALA A 192 -26.88 2.47 10.13
C ALA A 192 -27.84 3.16 11.12
N ALA A 193 -29.11 2.76 11.16
CA ALA A 193 -30.08 3.27 12.13
C ALA A 193 -29.67 2.94 13.59
N LYS A 194 -29.16 1.74 13.85
CA LYS A 194 -28.64 1.35 15.18
C LYS A 194 -27.42 2.18 15.57
N VAL A 195 -26.48 2.38 14.65
CA VAL A 195 -25.28 3.22 14.86
C VAL A 195 -25.68 4.66 15.19
N LYS A 196 -26.58 5.25 14.38
CA LYS A 196 -27.11 6.61 14.62
C LYS A 196 -27.76 6.71 16.00
N ALA A 197 -28.60 5.74 16.37
CA ALA A 197 -29.26 5.72 17.69
C ALA A 197 -28.25 5.60 18.84
N SER A 198 -27.20 4.79 18.68
CA SER A 198 -26.13 4.66 19.69
C SER A 198 -25.39 5.98 19.90
N LEU A 199 -25.04 6.67 18.82
CA LEU A 199 -24.33 7.95 18.87
C LEU A 199 -25.19 9.09 19.42
N ALA A 200 -26.52 9.02 19.25
CA ALA A 200 -27.45 9.98 19.83
C ALA A 200 -27.71 9.75 21.34
N ALA A 201 -27.56 8.51 21.81
CA ALA A 201 -27.81 8.14 23.20
C ALA A 201 -26.62 8.40 24.13
N GLU A 202 -25.40 8.43 23.59
CA GLU A 202 -24.18 8.69 24.33
C GLU A 202 -23.78 10.16 24.22
N GLU A 203 -23.66 10.85 25.36
CA GLU A 203 -23.03 12.18 25.38
C GLU A 203 -21.55 12.01 25.03
N THR A 204 -21.09 12.72 23.99
CA THR A 204 -19.67 12.71 23.62
C THR A 204 -18.87 13.38 24.73
N PRO A 205 -17.89 12.70 25.35
CA PRO A 205 -17.10 13.30 26.42
C PRO A 205 -16.41 14.58 25.95
N PRO A 206 -16.46 15.68 26.73
CA PRO A 206 -15.90 16.97 26.31
C PRO A 206 -14.36 16.94 26.19
N ASP A 207 -13.70 16.01 26.88
CA ASP A 207 -12.25 15.79 26.90
C ASP A 207 -11.76 14.78 25.85
N LEU A 208 -12.66 14.25 25.01
CA LEU A 208 -12.30 13.27 23.99
C LEU A 208 -11.30 13.89 23.00
N PRO A 209 -10.18 13.20 22.67
CA PRO A 209 -9.24 13.68 21.67
C PRO A 209 -9.92 14.08 20.36
N THR A 210 -9.48 15.17 19.73
CA THR A 210 -10.11 15.72 18.51
C THR A 210 -10.22 14.67 17.41
N ASP A 211 -9.17 13.87 17.21
CA ASP A 211 -9.13 12.75 16.28
C ASP A 211 -10.22 11.69 16.52
N GLN A 212 -10.58 11.44 17.78
CA GLN A 212 -11.67 10.53 18.14
C GLN A 212 -13.03 11.17 17.89
N ARG A 213 -13.19 12.45 18.22
CA ARG A 213 -14.42 13.22 17.92
C ARG A 213 -14.70 13.26 16.42
N TYR A 214 -13.69 13.56 15.60
CA TYR A 214 -13.80 13.54 14.15
C TYR A 214 -14.28 12.19 13.63
N ARG A 215 -13.72 11.08 14.15
CA ARG A 215 -14.15 9.72 13.74
C ARG A 215 -15.61 9.45 14.07
N LEU A 216 -16.10 9.85 15.24
CA LEU A 216 -17.51 9.68 15.61
C LEU A 216 -18.42 10.48 14.68
N LEU A 217 -18.07 11.72 14.37
CA LEU A 217 -18.81 12.56 13.41
C LEU A 217 -18.80 11.96 12.00
N ALA A 218 -17.65 11.50 11.52
CA ALA A 218 -17.54 10.84 10.22
C ALA A 218 -18.39 9.55 10.16
N THR A 219 -18.42 8.76 11.24
CA THR A 219 -19.30 7.59 11.37
C THR A 219 -20.78 7.98 11.34
N LEU A 220 -21.16 9.05 12.02
CA LEU A 220 -22.53 9.57 12.01
C LEU A 220 -22.94 10.07 10.60
N GLY A 221 -22.07 10.82 9.93
CA GLY A 221 -22.28 11.29 8.56
C GLY A 221 -22.49 10.13 7.58
N GLN A 222 -21.68 9.07 7.68
CA GLN A 222 -21.87 7.84 6.90
C GLN A 222 -23.22 7.18 7.20
N ALA A 223 -23.66 7.14 8.46
CA ALA A 223 -24.95 6.58 8.83
C ALA A 223 -26.11 7.38 8.20
N HIS A 224 -26.03 8.71 8.23
CA HIS A 224 -27.00 9.59 7.55
C HIS A 224 -27.07 9.32 6.04
N LEU A 225 -25.92 9.20 5.36
CA LEU A 225 -25.86 8.87 3.94
C LEU A 225 -26.55 7.53 3.62
N ILE A 226 -26.26 6.46 4.38
CA ILE A 226 -26.89 5.14 4.17
C ILE A 226 -28.42 5.20 4.36
N LEU A 227 -28.89 6.07 5.26
CA LEU A 227 -30.32 6.27 5.53
C LEU A 227 -31.01 7.18 4.50
N GLY A 228 -30.26 7.84 3.61
CA GLY A 228 -30.79 8.80 2.62
C GLY A 228 -31.01 10.19 3.19
N GLU A 229 -30.35 10.54 4.28
CA GLU A 229 -30.45 11.81 5.01
C GLU A 229 -29.28 12.72 4.61
N ALA A 230 -29.29 13.18 3.35
CA ALA A 230 -28.15 13.87 2.74
C ALA A 230 -27.81 15.21 3.42
N ALA A 231 -28.82 16.03 3.73
CA ALA A 231 -28.63 17.33 4.35
C ALA A 231 -28.02 17.21 5.76
N GLU A 232 -28.45 16.22 6.53
CA GLU A 232 -27.91 15.90 7.84
C GLU A 232 -26.47 15.39 7.76
N ALA A 233 -26.16 14.57 6.75
CA ALA A 233 -24.79 14.13 6.51
C ALA A 233 -23.84 15.31 6.25
N VAL A 234 -24.24 16.24 5.37
CA VAL A 234 -23.47 17.46 5.08
C VAL A 234 -23.24 18.29 6.34
N ALA A 235 -24.30 18.53 7.12
CA ALA A 235 -24.20 19.30 8.37
C ALA A 235 -23.21 18.66 9.38
N VAL A 236 -23.23 17.34 9.52
CA VAL A 236 -22.32 16.61 10.41
C VAL A 236 -20.86 16.67 9.93
N PHE A 237 -20.62 16.55 8.61
CA PHE A 237 -19.28 16.70 8.06
C PHE A 237 -18.75 18.13 8.18
N GLU A 238 -19.60 19.16 8.06
CA GLU A 238 -19.21 20.55 8.35
C GLU A 238 -18.79 20.74 9.81
N TRP A 239 -19.50 20.13 10.75
CA TRP A 239 -19.08 20.13 12.16
C TRP A 239 -17.75 19.39 12.35
N ALA A 240 -17.53 18.29 11.63
CA ALA A 240 -16.28 17.55 11.67
C ALA A 240 -15.10 18.40 11.13
N ARG A 241 -15.33 19.15 10.06
CA ARG A 241 -14.36 20.08 9.45
C ARG A 241 -13.98 21.23 10.38
N ALA A 242 -14.93 21.72 11.18
CA ALA A 242 -14.68 22.80 12.15
C ALA A 242 -13.79 22.39 13.33
N LEU A 243 -13.43 21.11 13.46
CA LEU A 243 -12.51 20.64 14.50
C LEU A 243 -11.05 20.99 14.16
N GLU A 244 -10.42 21.82 15.00
CA GLU A 244 -9.00 22.15 14.87
C GLU A 244 -8.08 21.01 15.36
N GLY A 245 -6.98 20.77 14.65
CA GLY A 245 -5.95 19.80 15.03
C GLY A 245 -6.29 18.34 14.70
N VAL A 246 -7.24 18.10 13.79
CA VAL A 246 -7.50 16.75 13.25
C VAL A 246 -6.35 16.34 12.34
N HIS A 247 -5.78 15.16 12.59
CA HIS A 247 -4.75 14.62 11.71
C HIS A 247 -5.33 14.25 10.35
N TYR A 248 -4.67 14.64 9.25
CA TYR A 248 -5.16 14.43 7.88
C TYR A 248 -5.51 12.96 7.57
N GLY A 249 -4.83 12.00 8.21
CA GLY A 249 -5.12 10.57 8.06
C GLY A 249 -6.57 10.19 8.41
N ARG A 250 -7.26 10.98 9.26
CA ARG A 250 -8.70 10.79 9.55
C ARG A 250 -9.57 11.26 8.39
N VAL A 251 -9.20 12.36 7.77
CA VAL A 251 -9.89 12.93 6.62
C VAL A 251 -9.75 11.98 5.42
N VAL A 252 -8.54 11.49 5.16
CA VAL A 252 -8.29 10.45 4.13
C VAL A 252 -9.08 9.17 4.39
N SER A 253 -9.20 8.75 5.66
CA SER A 253 -10.02 7.59 6.00
C SER A 253 -11.52 7.84 5.74
N ALA A 254 -12.01 9.06 5.95
CA ALA A 254 -13.39 9.41 5.65
C ALA A 254 -13.64 9.47 4.14
N LEU A 255 -12.71 10.06 3.36
CA LEU A 255 -12.73 10.05 1.89
C LEU A 255 -12.88 8.64 1.32
N LYS A 256 -12.01 7.72 1.74
CA LYS A 256 -12.07 6.30 1.31
C LYS A 256 -13.41 5.65 1.64
N GLN A 257 -14.05 6.03 2.75
CA GLN A 257 -15.37 5.52 3.10
C GLN A 257 -16.49 6.12 2.24
N LEU A 258 -16.39 7.41 1.89
CA LEU A 258 -17.31 8.05 0.95
C LEU A 258 -17.20 7.41 -0.44
N GLU A 259 -15.98 7.11 -0.92
CA GLU A 259 -15.74 6.34 -2.16
C GLU A 259 -16.47 4.97 -2.11
N LEU A 260 -16.30 4.21 -1.01
CA LEU A 260 -16.97 2.93 -0.82
C LEU A 260 -18.51 3.05 -0.81
N LEU A 261 -19.05 4.10 -0.20
CA LEU A 261 -20.50 4.36 -0.21
C LEU A 261 -21.01 4.64 -1.63
N ARG A 262 -20.30 5.47 -2.42
CA ARG A 262 -20.63 5.71 -3.83
C ARG A 262 -20.66 4.39 -4.61
N HIS A 263 -19.67 3.53 -4.43
CA HIS A 263 -19.65 2.20 -5.07
C HIS A 263 -20.77 1.28 -4.61
N GLY A 264 -21.21 1.39 -3.36
CA GLY A 264 -22.40 0.72 -2.85
C GLY A 264 -23.73 1.25 -3.41
N GLY A 265 -23.69 2.28 -4.27
CA GLY A 265 -24.85 2.91 -4.89
C GLY A 265 -25.55 3.92 -3.98
N ILE A 266 -24.82 4.53 -3.04
CA ILE A 266 -25.31 5.67 -2.27
C ILE A 266 -24.90 6.95 -2.98
N GLU A 267 -25.87 7.84 -3.16
CA GLU A 267 -25.64 9.19 -3.68
C GLU A 267 -24.94 10.00 -2.57
N VAL A 268 -23.70 10.39 -2.83
CA VAL A 268 -22.90 11.22 -1.92
C VAL A 268 -22.98 12.66 -2.43
N PRO A 269 -23.44 13.63 -1.62
CA PRO A 269 -23.58 15.02 -2.04
C PRO A 269 -22.24 15.62 -2.49
N ASP A 270 -22.26 16.35 -3.60
CA ASP A 270 -21.05 16.96 -4.18
C ASP A 270 -20.42 18.01 -3.24
N GLU A 271 -21.22 18.63 -2.37
CA GLU A 271 -20.74 19.57 -1.35
C GLU A 271 -19.72 18.92 -0.40
N LEU A 272 -19.78 17.60 -0.19
CA LEU A 272 -18.82 16.88 0.65
C LEU A 272 -17.41 16.86 0.05
N ALA A 273 -17.25 17.03 -1.27
CA ALA A 273 -15.94 17.17 -1.90
C ALA A 273 -15.21 18.43 -1.41
N ASP A 274 -15.98 19.49 -1.08
CA ASP A 274 -15.43 20.73 -0.53
C ASP A 274 -15.22 20.71 1.00
N ILE A 275 -15.78 19.71 1.68
CA ILE A 275 -15.71 19.60 3.14
C ILE A 275 -14.63 18.61 3.57
N VAL A 276 -14.58 17.44 2.93
CA VAL A 276 -13.68 16.33 3.28
C VAL A 276 -12.51 16.31 2.30
N LYS A 277 -11.64 17.34 2.33
CA LYS A 277 -10.54 17.48 1.37
C LYS A 277 -9.33 16.60 1.72
N PRO A 278 -8.68 15.95 0.74
CA PRO A 278 -7.42 15.26 0.99
C PRO A 278 -6.34 16.28 1.39
N PRO A 279 -5.28 15.86 2.09
CA PRO A 279 -4.20 16.77 2.46
C PRO A 279 -3.44 17.27 1.23
N THR A 280 -2.98 18.52 1.28
CA THR A 280 -2.09 19.04 0.25
C THR A 280 -0.65 18.57 0.50
N VAL A 281 -0.09 17.90 -0.51
CA VAL A 281 1.32 17.49 -0.54
C VAL A 281 2.09 18.48 -1.39
N VAL A 282 3.23 18.97 -0.89
CA VAL A 282 4.09 19.94 -1.58
C VAL A 282 5.50 19.37 -1.71
N VAL A 283 5.96 19.27 -2.94
CA VAL A 283 7.36 19.06 -3.32
C VAL A 283 8.02 20.42 -3.46
N PHE A 284 9.20 20.59 -2.88
CA PHE A 284 9.93 21.84 -2.91
C PHE A 284 11.25 21.73 -3.64
N THR A 285 11.53 22.73 -4.47
CA THR A 285 12.85 22.98 -5.05
C THR A 285 13.14 24.48 -4.96
N GLY A 286 14.41 24.87 -4.88
CA GLY A 286 14.70 26.29 -4.94
C GLY A 286 16.17 26.63 -5.05
N HIS A 287 16.42 27.89 -5.36
CA HIS A 287 17.76 28.44 -5.42
C HIS A 287 18.41 28.43 -4.03
N ALA A 288 19.64 27.93 -3.95
CA ALA A 288 20.43 28.00 -2.72
C ALA A 288 20.80 29.46 -2.39
N LEU A 289 21.15 29.72 -1.13
CA LEU A 289 21.68 31.03 -0.74
C LEU A 289 22.95 31.35 -1.54
N ASP A 290 23.14 32.61 -1.96
CA ASP A 290 24.34 33.00 -2.68
C ASP A 290 25.61 32.72 -1.85
N ARG A 291 26.61 32.10 -2.49
CA ARG A 291 27.93 31.93 -1.89
C ARG A 291 28.65 33.27 -1.81
N PRO A 292 29.60 33.45 -0.87
CA PRO A 292 30.40 34.67 -0.80
C PRO A 292 31.13 34.95 -2.14
N GLY A 293 30.72 36.01 -2.83
CA GLY A 293 31.29 36.41 -4.12
C GLY A 293 30.54 35.91 -5.36
N GLU A 294 29.46 35.15 -5.19
CA GLU A 294 28.53 34.73 -6.25
C GLU A 294 27.22 35.53 -6.15
N GLY A 295 26.41 35.53 -7.22
CA GLY A 295 25.12 36.24 -7.27
C GLY A 295 25.19 37.68 -7.80
N PRO A 296 24.15 38.50 -7.56
CA PRO A 296 23.00 38.24 -6.70
C PRO A 296 21.89 37.39 -7.37
N HIS A 297 21.57 36.22 -6.82
CA HIS A 297 20.39 35.42 -7.17
C HIS A 297 19.47 35.23 -5.95
N PHE A 298 20.05 34.75 -4.85
CA PHE A 298 19.42 34.74 -3.54
C PHE A 298 20.37 35.29 -2.47
N PRO A 299 20.53 36.63 -2.38
CA PRO A 299 21.40 37.23 -1.39
C PRO A 299 20.79 37.14 0.01
N PRO A 300 21.63 37.08 1.08
CA PRO A 300 21.15 37.03 2.46
C PRO A 300 20.20 38.17 2.87
N GLY A 301 20.26 39.32 2.19
CA GLY A 301 19.43 40.48 2.47
C GLY A 301 17.93 40.27 2.22
N ILE A 302 17.54 39.36 1.32
CA ILE A 302 16.13 39.06 1.02
C ILE A 302 15.61 37.80 1.74
N GLU A 303 16.38 37.20 2.66
CA GLU A 303 15.99 35.99 3.41
C GLU A 303 14.58 36.10 4.01
N ALA A 304 14.28 37.23 4.65
CA ALA A 304 12.98 37.46 5.30
C ALA A 304 11.82 37.56 4.31
N THR A 305 12.05 38.22 3.16
CA THR A 305 11.04 38.38 2.10
C THR A 305 10.74 37.02 1.45
N VAL A 306 11.77 36.25 1.08
CA VAL A 306 11.61 34.90 0.52
C VAL A 306 10.90 33.98 1.50
N ARG A 307 11.23 34.06 2.80
CA ARG A 307 10.53 33.30 3.84
C ARG A 307 9.03 33.63 3.89
N ALA A 308 8.67 34.91 3.80
CA ALA A 308 7.29 35.35 3.86
C ALA A 308 6.49 34.85 2.65
N GLU A 309 7.08 34.93 1.45
CA GLU A 309 6.45 34.40 0.23
C GLU A 309 6.27 32.89 0.27
N ILE A 310 7.28 32.13 0.70
CA ILE A 310 7.14 30.68 0.90
C ILE A 310 6.01 30.39 1.90
N ALA A 311 5.98 31.08 3.04
CA ALA A 311 4.95 30.87 4.05
C ALA A 311 3.53 31.19 3.53
N GLN A 312 3.39 32.24 2.70
CA GLN A 312 2.13 32.60 2.05
C GLN A 312 1.68 31.53 1.05
N GLN A 313 2.57 31.05 0.18
CA GLN A 313 2.24 29.96 -0.76
C GLN A 313 1.80 28.68 -0.03
N LEU A 314 2.44 28.35 1.10
CA LEU A 314 2.05 27.20 1.92
C LEU A 314 0.71 27.39 2.63
N GLU A 315 0.36 28.64 2.99
CA GLU A 315 -0.95 28.99 3.52
C GLU A 315 -2.04 28.81 2.46
N ASP A 316 -1.84 29.38 1.28
CA ASP A 316 -2.80 29.33 0.17
C ASP A 316 -3.07 27.89 -0.29
N LEU A 317 -2.03 27.05 -0.27
CA LEU A 317 -2.14 25.63 -0.57
C LEU A 317 -2.72 24.80 0.61
N ASN A 318 -2.79 25.37 1.81
CA ASN A 318 -3.05 24.64 3.05
C ASN A 318 -2.14 23.40 3.17
N ALA A 319 -0.82 23.59 3.01
CA ALA A 319 0.15 22.51 2.94
C ALA A 319 0.23 21.71 4.25
N GLN A 320 0.10 20.38 4.16
CA GLN A 320 0.12 19.48 5.32
C GLN A 320 1.26 18.45 5.27
N VAL A 321 1.82 18.18 4.09
CA VAL A 321 2.97 17.27 3.90
C VAL A 321 3.95 17.90 2.93
N GLY A 322 5.23 17.97 3.31
CA GLY A 322 6.29 18.60 2.53
C GLY A 322 7.43 17.63 2.21
N TYR A 323 7.97 17.73 1.00
CA TYR A 323 9.17 17.03 0.55
C TYR A 323 10.20 18.03 0.05
N SER A 324 11.42 18.00 0.56
CA SER A 324 12.51 18.90 0.13
C SER A 324 13.87 18.26 0.32
N THR A 325 14.92 18.89 -0.21
CA THR A 325 16.27 18.71 0.36
C THR A 325 16.44 19.67 1.54
N ALA A 326 17.66 19.96 1.98
CA ALA A 326 17.91 20.80 3.15
C ALA A 326 19.11 21.74 2.97
N ALA A 327 19.30 22.27 1.76
CA ALA A 327 20.36 23.25 1.49
C ALA A 327 20.12 24.56 2.25
N CYS A 328 21.18 25.32 2.56
CA CYS A 328 21.01 26.66 3.12
C CYS A 328 20.38 27.61 2.09
N GLY A 329 19.50 28.50 2.57
CA GLY A 329 18.60 29.27 1.71
C GLY A 329 17.20 28.68 1.71
N SER A 330 16.64 28.51 0.51
CA SER A 330 15.20 28.33 0.28
C SER A 330 14.67 27.03 0.88
N ASP A 331 15.42 25.93 0.77
CA ASP A 331 15.03 24.61 1.30
C ASP A 331 14.81 24.64 2.82
N LEU A 332 15.75 25.19 3.57
CA LEU A 332 15.61 25.31 5.02
C LEU A 332 14.53 26.31 5.42
N LEU A 333 14.28 27.35 4.63
CA LEU A 333 13.15 28.27 4.87
C LEU A 333 11.80 27.56 4.66
N PHE A 334 11.69 26.72 3.62
CA PHE A 334 10.52 25.87 3.39
C PHE A 334 10.30 24.89 4.53
N ILE A 335 11.35 24.16 4.95
CA ILE A 335 11.24 23.20 6.06
C ILE A 335 10.75 23.90 7.34
N GLU A 336 11.32 25.06 7.68
CA GLU A 336 10.90 25.81 8.86
C GLU A 336 9.46 26.29 8.76
N ALA A 337 9.04 26.82 7.60
CA ALA A 337 7.66 27.25 7.37
C ALA A 337 6.67 26.08 7.50
N MET A 338 7.02 24.88 7.00
CA MET A 338 6.20 23.68 7.17
C MET A 338 6.11 23.25 8.65
N LEU A 339 7.24 23.21 9.36
CA LEU A 339 7.28 22.82 10.77
C LEU A 339 6.51 23.79 11.67
N GLU A 340 6.58 25.10 11.40
CA GLU A 340 5.84 26.14 12.15
C GLU A 340 4.32 25.98 12.04
N ARG A 341 3.83 25.38 10.96
CA ARG A 341 2.41 25.06 10.74
C ARG A 341 2.00 23.70 11.33
N GLY A 342 2.94 22.95 11.91
CA GLY A 342 2.71 21.58 12.37
C GLY A 342 2.55 20.56 11.24
N ALA A 343 3.03 20.87 10.04
CA ALA A 343 2.98 19.97 8.89
C ALA A 343 4.07 18.90 8.95
N GLU A 344 3.84 17.79 8.25
CA GLU A 344 4.82 16.72 8.09
C GLU A 344 5.93 17.16 7.11
N VAL A 345 7.19 16.89 7.45
CA VAL A 345 8.34 17.20 6.58
C VAL A 345 9.16 15.95 6.33
N ASN A 346 9.43 15.67 5.05
CA ASN A 346 10.24 14.55 4.58
C ASN A 346 11.44 15.09 3.81
N VAL A 347 12.66 14.75 4.26
CA VAL A 347 13.90 15.24 3.65
C VAL A 347 14.54 14.14 2.81
N VAL A 348 14.93 14.47 1.57
CA VAL A 348 15.75 13.59 0.71
C VAL A 348 17.14 14.18 0.57
N MET A 349 18.14 13.48 1.12
CA MET A 349 19.55 13.83 1.02
C MET A 349 20.12 13.35 -0.32
N PRO A 350 20.73 14.23 -1.14
CA PRO A 350 21.25 13.84 -2.45
C PRO A 350 22.43 12.88 -2.40
N PHE A 351 23.27 12.96 -1.36
CA PHE A 351 24.49 12.18 -1.18
C PHE A 351 24.96 12.24 0.27
N ALA A 352 26.14 11.66 0.55
CA ALA A 352 26.73 11.59 1.90
C ALA A 352 26.67 12.92 2.68
N LEU A 353 26.16 12.84 3.91
CA LEU A 353 25.83 13.98 4.77
C LEU A 353 26.98 14.99 4.93
N ASP A 354 28.21 14.53 5.19
CA ASP A 354 29.35 15.43 5.42
C ASP A 354 29.70 16.26 4.18
N ASP A 355 29.52 15.69 2.98
CA ASP A 355 29.74 16.44 1.73
C ASP A 355 28.60 17.42 1.52
N PHE A 356 27.36 17.03 1.86
CA PHE A 356 26.22 17.92 1.71
C PHE A 356 26.38 19.14 2.62
N VAL A 357 26.78 18.94 3.88
CA VAL A 357 27.08 20.05 4.79
C VAL A 357 28.20 20.92 4.24
N ALA A 358 29.28 20.32 3.73
CA ALA A 358 30.41 21.08 3.18
C ALA A 358 30.03 21.93 1.95
N ASN A 359 29.22 21.38 1.04
CA ASN A 359 28.91 22.01 -0.24
C ASN A 359 27.65 22.89 -0.21
N ASN A 360 26.64 22.55 0.60
CA ASN A 360 25.30 23.13 0.52
C ASN A 360 24.86 23.89 1.77
N VAL A 361 25.61 23.82 2.88
CA VAL A 361 25.19 24.40 4.17
C VAL A 361 26.26 25.29 4.81
N ARG A 362 27.50 24.79 4.94
CA ARG A 362 28.56 25.40 5.74
C ARG A 362 28.93 26.82 5.28
N TYR A 363 28.89 27.08 3.98
CA TYR A 363 29.25 28.40 3.44
C TYR A 363 28.28 29.50 3.89
N GLY A 364 27.01 29.16 4.18
CA GLY A 364 26.05 30.10 4.79
C GLY A 364 26.43 30.51 6.21
N GLY A 365 27.31 29.75 6.86
CA GLY A 365 27.84 30.05 8.20
C GLY A 365 27.10 29.33 9.34
N PRO A 366 27.53 29.55 10.60
CA PRO A 366 27.10 28.74 11.75
C PRO A 366 25.59 28.75 12.02
N ARG A 367 24.90 29.85 11.69
CA ARG A 367 23.44 29.97 11.83
C ARG A 367 22.72 28.95 10.96
N TRP A 368 23.15 28.76 9.71
CA TRP A 368 22.54 27.82 8.78
C TRP A 368 22.86 26.37 9.13
N GLU A 369 24.07 26.05 9.61
CA GLU A 369 24.36 24.70 10.11
C GLU A 369 23.51 24.31 11.33
N MET A 370 23.17 25.26 12.19
CA MET A 370 22.26 25.03 13.32
C MET A 370 20.84 24.76 12.84
N ARG A 371 20.33 25.56 11.89
CA ARG A 371 19.02 25.37 11.26
C ARG A 371 18.92 24.01 10.57
N PHE A 372 19.93 23.64 9.80
CA PHE A 372 20.04 22.32 9.16
C PHE A 372 19.93 21.17 10.15
N ARG A 373 20.70 21.21 11.24
CA ARG A 373 20.64 20.18 12.29
C ARG A 373 19.27 20.09 12.95
N ASN A 374 18.62 21.23 13.18
CA ASN A 374 17.27 21.27 13.75
C ASN A 374 16.23 20.71 12.75
N ALA A 375 16.32 21.08 11.48
CA ALA A 375 15.46 20.58 10.41
C ALA A 375 15.53 19.05 10.31
N LEU A 376 16.73 18.45 10.23
CA LEU A 376 16.87 17.00 10.18
C LEU A 376 16.38 16.29 11.44
N LYS A 377 16.47 16.94 12.61
CA LYS A 377 15.99 16.38 13.88
C LYS A 377 14.46 16.37 13.96
N LEU A 378 13.80 17.36 13.37
CA LEU A 378 12.34 17.54 13.43
C LEU A 378 11.61 16.93 12.22
N ALA A 379 12.32 16.65 11.13
CA ALA A 379 11.75 15.96 9.97
C ALA A 379 11.17 14.60 10.37
N ALA A 380 10.00 14.26 9.81
CA ALA A 380 9.36 12.97 9.98
C ALA A 380 10.19 11.84 9.35
N SER A 381 10.88 12.13 8.25
CA SER A 381 11.85 11.20 7.65
C SER A 381 13.04 11.92 7.03
N VAL A 382 14.18 11.23 7.03
CA VAL A 382 15.40 11.61 6.29
C VAL A 382 15.84 10.40 5.49
N THR A 383 15.68 10.49 4.17
CA THR A 383 16.02 9.42 3.22
C THR A 383 17.22 9.85 2.39
N TYR A 384 18.05 8.89 1.96
CA TYR A 384 19.18 9.16 1.07
C TYR A 384 18.88 8.65 -0.33
N ALA A 385 19.04 9.50 -1.33
CA ALA A 385 19.08 9.06 -2.72
C ALA A 385 20.31 8.13 -2.91
N THR A 386 21.46 8.59 -2.46
CA THR A 386 22.72 7.84 -2.39
C THR A 386 23.44 8.18 -1.08
N GLU A 387 24.17 7.22 -0.52
CA GLU A 387 25.00 7.40 0.69
C GLU A 387 26.47 7.66 0.32
N GLU A 388 26.77 7.68 -0.98
CA GLU A 388 28.09 7.82 -1.55
C GLU A 388 28.54 9.29 -1.55
N ARG A 389 29.85 9.50 -1.70
CA ARG A 389 30.47 10.84 -1.77
C ARG A 389 30.02 11.60 -3.03
N TYR A 390 29.94 12.93 -2.93
CA TYR A 390 29.54 13.84 -4.01
C TYR A 390 30.53 13.83 -5.17
N LEU A 391 31.83 13.94 -4.85
CA LEU A 391 32.94 13.96 -5.82
C LEU A 391 32.79 15.00 -6.95
N GLY A 392 31.97 16.03 -6.79
CA GLY A 392 31.71 17.05 -7.82
C GLY A 392 30.75 16.62 -8.94
N HIS A 393 29.99 15.53 -8.75
CA HIS A 393 29.03 15.07 -9.77
C HIS A 393 27.63 15.63 -9.51
N ASP A 394 27.23 16.66 -10.27
CA ASP A 394 25.93 17.33 -10.09
C ASP A 394 24.71 16.45 -10.43
N MET A 395 24.92 15.40 -11.22
CA MET A 395 23.89 14.38 -11.50
C MET A 395 23.27 13.77 -10.24
N LEU A 396 23.96 13.82 -9.08
CA LEU A 396 23.40 13.35 -7.82
C LEU A 396 22.23 14.20 -7.33
N TYR A 397 22.22 15.51 -7.59
CA TYR A 397 21.06 16.36 -7.30
C TYR A 397 19.88 15.99 -8.19
N ARG A 398 20.11 15.78 -9.49
CA ARG A 398 19.06 15.31 -10.40
C ARG A 398 18.45 13.98 -9.95
N PHE A 399 19.30 13.03 -9.55
CA PHE A 399 18.82 11.75 -9.00
C PHE A 399 18.02 11.94 -7.70
N ALA A 400 18.43 12.86 -6.84
CA ALA A 400 17.68 13.21 -5.63
C ALA A 400 16.32 13.81 -5.96
N ASN A 401 16.22 14.70 -6.95
CA ASN A 401 14.96 15.29 -7.40
C ASN A 401 14.01 14.21 -7.95
N GLN A 402 14.51 13.25 -8.73
CA GLN A 402 13.73 12.10 -9.19
C GLN A 402 13.20 11.25 -8.01
N CYS A 403 14.05 10.98 -7.01
CA CYS A 403 13.63 10.27 -5.80
C CYS A 403 12.58 11.07 -5.02
N LEU A 404 12.78 12.38 -4.88
CA LEU A 404 11.92 13.27 -4.12
C LEU A 404 10.53 13.37 -4.77
N HIS A 405 10.48 13.61 -6.08
CA HIS A 405 9.24 13.58 -6.85
C HIS A 405 8.54 12.22 -6.72
N GLY A 406 9.24 11.12 -7.02
CA GLY A 406 8.68 9.78 -6.94
C GLY A 406 8.10 9.42 -5.57
N LEU A 407 8.82 9.75 -4.49
CA LEU A 407 8.36 9.49 -3.12
C LEU A 407 7.13 10.34 -2.75
N ALA A 408 7.09 11.59 -3.18
CA ALA A 408 5.94 12.45 -2.96
C ALA A 408 4.71 11.96 -3.75
N THR A 409 4.89 11.52 -4.99
CA THR A 409 3.81 10.96 -5.82
C THR A 409 3.29 9.64 -5.25
N LEU A 410 4.17 8.74 -4.82
CA LEU A 410 3.80 7.52 -4.10
C LEU A 410 2.97 7.83 -2.84
N ARG A 411 3.42 8.80 -2.03
CA ARG A 411 2.70 9.22 -0.82
C ARG A 411 1.35 9.82 -1.16
N SER A 412 1.28 10.67 -2.18
CA SER A 412 0.06 11.35 -2.61
C SER A 412 -1.02 10.37 -3.05
N GLY A 413 -0.64 9.28 -3.75
CA GLY A 413 -1.57 8.21 -4.11
C GLY A 413 -2.26 7.56 -2.90
N PHE A 414 -1.54 7.32 -1.79
CA PHE A 414 -2.15 6.80 -0.55
C PHE A 414 -3.09 7.78 0.13
N LEU A 415 -2.88 9.08 -0.10
CA LEU A 415 -3.62 10.20 0.48
C LEU A 415 -4.78 10.69 -0.40
N ARG A 416 -5.00 10.08 -1.58
CA ARG A 416 -6.01 10.51 -2.57
C ARG A 416 -5.81 11.94 -3.05
N THR A 417 -4.57 12.28 -3.37
CA THR A 417 -4.19 13.61 -3.88
C THR A 417 -3.05 13.47 -4.89
N SER A 418 -2.67 14.59 -5.48
CA SER A 418 -1.48 14.75 -6.32
C SER A 418 -0.62 15.90 -5.78
N PRO A 419 0.71 15.79 -5.84
CA PRO A 419 1.60 16.78 -5.24
C PRO A 419 1.59 18.10 -6.03
N TYR A 420 1.85 19.20 -5.33
CA TYR A 420 2.23 20.49 -5.93
C TYR A 420 3.74 20.63 -5.96
N LEU A 421 4.30 21.28 -6.98
CA LEU A 421 5.67 21.76 -6.95
C LEU A 421 5.68 23.23 -6.55
N LEU A 422 6.32 23.54 -5.43
CA LEU A 422 6.66 24.91 -5.03
C LEU A 422 8.13 25.15 -5.35
N ALA A 423 8.40 26.07 -6.26
CA ALA A 423 9.73 26.44 -6.69
C ALA A 423 10.08 27.86 -6.24
N VAL A 424 11.28 28.05 -5.70
CA VAL A 424 11.89 29.38 -5.52
C VAL A 424 12.94 29.56 -6.60
N TRP A 425 12.64 30.36 -7.63
CA TRP A 425 13.44 30.40 -8.85
C TRP A 425 13.60 31.83 -9.36
N ASP A 426 14.77 32.12 -9.93
CA ASP A 426 15.17 33.41 -10.47
C ASP A 426 14.83 33.58 -11.96
N MET A 427 14.10 32.63 -12.54
CA MET A 427 13.61 32.65 -13.92
C MET A 427 14.72 32.77 -14.98
N MET A 428 15.99 32.55 -14.60
CA MET A 428 17.13 32.70 -15.50
C MET A 428 17.30 31.47 -16.41
N PRO A 429 17.56 31.67 -17.72
CA PRO A 429 17.79 30.56 -18.65
C PRO A 429 19.14 29.88 -18.39
N GLY A 430 19.14 28.54 -18.45
CA GLY A 430 20.34 27.72 -18.30
C GLY A 430 20.49 27.09 -16.91
N SER A 431 19.57 26.17 -16.55
CA SER A 431 19.61 25.52 -15.25
C SER A 431 20.84 24.63 -15.07
N LEU A 432 21.45 24.74 -13.88
CA LEU A 432 22.37 23.74 -13.37
C LEU A 432 21.70 22.36 -13.34
N VAL A 433 22.46 21.31 -13.61
CA VAL A 433 22.00 19.92 -13.50
C VAL A 433 21.50 19.66 -12.08
N GLY A 434 20.24 19.25 -11.95
CA GLY A 434 19.58 19.05 -10.65
C GLY A 434 19.21 20.32 -9.89
N GLY A 435 19.39 21.51 -10.49
CA GLY A 435 18.91 22.78 -9.95
C GLY A 435 17.39 22.96 -10.08
N ALA A 436 16.89 24.11 -9.61
CA ALA A 436 15.45 24.41 -9.60
C ALA A 436 14.85 24.40 -11.02
N GLY A 437 15.51 25.02 -12.01
CA GLY A 437 15.02 25.02 -13.39
C GLY A 437 14.96 23.61 -14.00
N ASP A 438 16.00 22.78 -13.80
CA ASP A 438 16.05 21.39 -14.29
C ASP A 438 14.95 20.53 -13.67
N PHE A 439 14.52 20.82 -12.45
CA PHE A 439 13.39 20.15 -11.82
C PHE A 439 12.05 20.69 -12.35
N ILE A 440 11.90 22.00 -12.53
CA ILE A 440 10.71 22.60 -13.15
C ILE A 440 10.50 22.06 -14.56
N ASP A 441 11.56 21.93 -15.37
CA ASP A 441 11.51 21.39 -16.73
C ASP A 441 11.06 19.92 -16.77
N GLN A 442 11.28 19.17 -15.69
CA GLN A 442 10.87 17.78 -15.53
C GLN A 442 9.50 17.63 -14.85
N TRP A 443 8.91 18.74 -14.39
CA TRP A 443 7.61 18.73 -13.72
C TRP A 443 6.48 18.65 -14.73
N GLU A 444 5.62 17.67 -14.55
CA GLU A 444 4.67 17.25 -15.58
C GLU A 444 3.33 17.98 -15.55
N ASP A 445 2.97 18.64 -14.45
CA ASP A 445 1.68 19.33 -14.27
C ASP A 445 1.87 20.81 -13.93
N ILE A 446 1.81 21.66 -14.96
CA ILE A 446 1.96 23.11 -14.84
C ILE A 446 0.86 23.72 -13.95
N THR A 447 -0.34 23.14 -13.87
CA THR A 447 -1.44 23.67 -13.03
C THR A 447 -1.13 23.55 -11.54
N ARG A 448 -0.26 22.59 -11.19
CA ARG A 448 0.24 22.31 -9.85
C ARG A 448 1.63 22.88 -9.57
N LEU A 449 2.12 23.74 -10.46
CA LEU A 449 3.34 24.52 -10.24
C LEU A 449 2.99 25.83 -9.52
N ARG A 450 3.78 26.18 -8.50
CA ARG A 450 3.80 27.48 -7.83
C ARG A 450 5.24 27.99 -7.84
N ILE A 451 5.42 29.25 -8.26
CA ILE A 451 6.74 29.87 -8.35
C ILE A 451 6.77 31.09 -7.44
N VAL A 452 7.77 31.12 -6.55
CA VAL A 452 8.22 32.34 -5.87
C VAL A 452 9.31 32.95 -6.74
N ASP A 453 8.97 34.06 -7.39
CA ASP A 453 9.82 34.76 -8.35
C ASP A 453 10.92 35.56 -7.64
N LEU A 454 12.14 34.99 -7.59
CA LEU A 454 13.28 35.63 -6.95
C LEU A 454 13.72 36.91 -7.66
N ASP A 455 13.64 36.97 -8.99
CA ASP A 455 14.03 38.17 -9.74
C ASP A 455 13.07 39.32 -9.41
N GLY A 456 11.76 39.03 -9.42
CA GLY A 456 10.73 39.97 -8.99
C GLY A 456 10.91 40.47 -7.55
N LEU A 457 11.36 39.60 -6.63
CA LEU A 457 11.68 40.00 -5.25
C LEU A 457 12.97 40.83 -5.17
N LEU A 458 14.01 40.49 -5.93
CA LEU A 458 15.25 41.25 -5.99
C LEU A 458 15.06 42.66 -6.54
N GLN A 459 14.20 42.83 -7.54
CA GLN A 459 13.88 44.14 -8.11
C GLN A 459 13.23 45.09 -7.10
N GLN A 460 12.58 44.56 -6.05
CA GLN A 460 12.03 45.36 -4.95
C GLN A 460 13.11 45.83 -3.96
N HIS A 461 14.32 45.26 -4.05
CA HIS A 461 15.48 45.54 -3.21
C HIS A 461 16.69 45.99 -4.06
N PRO A 462 16.60 47.11 -4.80
CA PRO A 462 17.66 47.56 -5.70
C PRO A 462 18.99 47.87 -4.99
N GLU A 463 18.98 48.09 -3.68
CA GLU A 463 20.18 48.23 -2.84
C GLU A 463 21.01 46.96 -2.71
N LEU A 464 20.41 45.79 -2.97
CA LEU A 464 21.07 44.48 -2.94
C LEU A 464 21.54 44.03 -4.34
N LEU A 465 21.04 44.68 -5.40
CA LEU A 465 21.52 44.49 -6.76
C LEU A 465 22.88 45.18 -6.90
N GLY A 466 23.92 44.41 -7.20
CA GLY A 466 25.23 44.96 -7.58
C GLY A 466 25.15 45.80 -8.85
N PRO A 467 26.19 46.60 -9.18
CA PRO A 467 26.18 47.47 -10.37
C PRO A 467 26.00 46.71 -11.69
N ASP A 468 26.30 45.41 -11.72
CA ASP A 468 26.25 44.55 -12.90
C ASP A 468 24.97 43.67 -12.97
N GLY A 469 24.05 43.78 -12.00
CA GLY A 469 22.84 42.96 -11.93
C GLY A 469 23.09 41.49 -11.50
N PRO A 470 22.08 40.59 -11.58
CA PRO A 470 22.26 39.16 -11.29
C PRO A 470 23.28 38.54 -12.24
N ALA A 471 24.18 37.72 -11.70
CA ALA A 471 25.22 37.09 -12.50
C ALA A 471 24.63 36.08 -13.49
N MET A 472 25.15 36.08 -14.72
CA MET A 472 25.25 34.88 -15.56
C MET A 472 25.51 33.58 -14.76
N PRO A 473 24.63 32.56 -14.58
CA PRO A 473 25.16 31.23 -14.28
C PRO A 473 26.27 30.94 -15.28
N ASN A 474 27.43 30.51 -14.77
CA ASN A 474 28.54 30.18 -15.62
C ASN A 474 28.19 28.90 -16.40
N LEU A 475 27.61 29.08 -17.59
CA LEU A 475 27.32 28.01 -18.54
C LEU A 475 28.58 27.50 -19.26
N ASP A 476 29.72 28.15 -19.00
CA ASP A 476 31.04 27.65 -19.37
C ASP A 476 31.33 26.47 -18.44
N PHE A 477 30.75 25.31 -18.78
CA PHE A 477 31.35 24.03 -18.50
C PHE A 477 32.77 24.17 -19.04
N GLY A 478 33.74 24.45 -18.16
CA GLY A 478 35.10 24.68 -18.63
C GLY A 478 35.49 23.57 -19.59
N ASP A 479 36.38 23.88 -20.52
CA ASP A 479 37.19 22.90 -21.27
C ASP A 479 38.02 22.01 -20.33
N SER A 480 37.46 21.50 -19.22
CA SER A 480 37.75 20.18 -18.74
C SER A 480 37.16 19.18 -19.74
N ASP A 481 37.91 18.99 -20.82
CA ASP A 481 38.05 17.72 -21.53
C ASP A 481 38.41 16.53 -20.57
N GLU A 482 38.28 16.67 -19.25
CA GLU A 482 38.36 15.63 -18.23
C GLU A 482 37.00 14.99 -17.89
N GLU A 483 35.85 15.55 -18.31
CA GLU A 483 34.58 14.80 -18.35
C GLU A 483 34.52 13.81 -19.52
N ALA A 484 35.45 13.91 -20.47
CA ALA A 484 35.71 12.90 -21.49
C ALA A 484 36.45 11.68 -20.88
N GLY A 485 35.77 10.94 -19.98
CA GLY A 485 36.29 9.65 -19.54
C GLY A 485 35.47 8.86 -18.52
N GLN A 486 34.92 9.46 -17.46
CA GLN A 486 34.42 8.72 -16.28
C GLN A 486 33.33 9.45 -15.47
N GLY A 487 32.23 9.87 -16.11
CA GLY A 487 31.09 10.50 -15.43
C GLY A 487 30.14 9.50 -14.75
N ARG A 488 29.49 9.90 -13.64
CA ARG A 488 28.37 9.15 -13.06
C ARG A 488 27.11 9.39 -13.90
N VAL A 489 26.40 8.31 -14.22
CA VAL A 489 25.14 8.31 -14.95
C VAL A 489 24.08 7.57 -14.15
N ILE A 490 22.83 8.04 -14.19
CA ILE A 490 21.71 7.35 -13.53
C ILE A 490 21.32 6.16 -14.42
N ARG A 491 21.30 4.96 -13.84
CA ARG A 491 20.89 3.74 -14.54
C ARG A 491 19.94 2.93 -13.68
N SER A 492 19.10 2.17 -14.36
CA SER A 492 18.33 1.08 -13.78
C SER A 492 19.07 -0.23 -13.97
N MET A 493 19.17 -1.03 -12.92
CA MET A 493 19.95 -2.26 -12.85
C MET A 493 19.07 -3.41 -12.40
N LEU A 494 19.26 -4.56 -13.05
CA LEU A 494 18.63 -5.83 -12.70
C LEU A 494 19.72 -6.85 -12.39
N PHE A 495 19.62 -7.49 -11.23
CA PHE A 495 20.34 -8.72 -10.91
C PHE A 495 19.35 -9.85 -10.73
N CYS A 496 19.63 -10.96 -11.40
CA CYS A 496 18.79 -12.14 -11.39
C CYS A 496 19.60 -13.40 -11.17
N ASP A 497 19.09 -14.30 -10.32
CA ASP A 497 19.60 -15.66 -10.11
C ASP A 497 18.56 -16.69 -10.55
N ILE A 498 18.98 -17.71 -11.29
CA ILE A 498 18.12 -18.83 -11.69
C ILE A 498 18.10 -19.89 -10.58
N ALA A 499 17.10 -19.79 -9.71
CA ALA A 499 16.85 -20.75 -8.66
C ALA A 499 16.63 -22.15 -9.22
N GLY A 500 17.42 -23.11 -8.72
CA GLY A 500 17.39 -24.50 -9.15
C GLY A 500 18.56 -24.89 -10.06
N TYR A 501 19.29 -23.93 -10.61
CA TYR A 501 20.47 -24.17 -11.44
C TYR A 501 21.54 -25.02 -10.76
N SER A 502 21.81 -24.79 -9.48
CA SER A 502 22.79 -25.55 -8.70
C SER A 502 22.52 -27.06 -8.59
N LYS A 503 21.33 -27.52 -9.02
CA LYS A 503 20.93 -28.94 -9.03
C LYS A 503 21.02 -29.58 -10.41
N LEU A 504 21.31 -28.79 -11.45
CA LEU A 504 21.51 -29.28 -12.79
C LEU A 504 22.79 -30.09 -12.87
N LYS A 505 22.73 -31.22 -13.57
CA LYS A 505 23.88 -32.04 -13.94
C LYS A 505 24.30 -31.70 -15.36
N GLU A 506 25.49 -32.15 -15.77
CA GLU A 506 26.00 -31.91 -17.13
C GLU A 506 25.02 -32.38 -18.23
N GLU A 507 24.29 -33.48 -17.97
CA GLU A 507 23.24 -34.01 -18.85
C GLU A 507 22.07 -33.04 -19.10
N ASN A 508 21.83 -32.08 -18.21
CA ASN A 508 20.78 -31.06 -18.34
C ASN A 508 21.24 -29.81 -19.13
N THR A 509 22.54 -29.70 -19.47
CA THR A 509 23.10 -28.50 -20.12
C THR A 509 22.42 -28.16 -21.45
N PRO A 510 22.13 -29.13 -22.36
CA PRO A 510 21.44 -28.81 -23.60
C PRO A 510 20.03 -28.23 -23.38
N ALA A 511 19.27 -28.82 -22.45
CA ALA A 511 17.95 -28.32 -22.08
C ALA A 511 18.02 -26.92 -21.45
N PHE A 512 19.06 -26.64 -20.66
CA PHE A 512 19.28 -25.31 -20.09
C PHE A 512 19.63 -24.26 -21.16
N LEU A 513 20.44 -24.60 -22.17
CA LEU A 513 20.72 -23.70 -23.29
C LEU A 513 19.46 -23.44 -24.13
N GLU A 514 18.62 -24.46 -24.33
CA GLU A 514 17.32 -24.29 -24.98
C GLU A 514 16.39 -23.38 -24.16
N PHE A 515 16.34 -23.57 -22.84
CA PHE A 515 15.60 -22.69 -21.92
C PHE A 515 16.03 -21.23 -22.07
N LEU A 516 17.35 -20.94 -22.07
CA LEU A 516 17.86 -19.58 -22.27
C LEU A 516 17.51 -19.01 -23.66
N ALA A 517 17.56 -19.85 -24.71
CA ALA A 517 17.18 -19.42 -26.06
C ALA A 517 15.69 -19.07 -26.16
N ARG A 518 14.81 -19.85 -25.51
CA ARG A 518 13.36 -19.56 -25.45
C ARG A 518 13.06 -18.33 -24.60
N LEU A 519 13.75 -18.17 -23.47
CA LEU A 519 13.65 -16.97 -22.63
C LEU A 519 14.01 -15.72 -23.44
N LYS A 520 15.12 -15.76 -24.18
CA LYS A 520 15.52 -14.66 -25.07
C LYS A 520 14.42 -14.33 -26.10
N GLN A 521 13.84 -15.35 -26.74
CA GLN A 521 12.75 -15.13 -27.70
C GLN A 521 11.49 -14.53 -27.06
N GLY A 522 11.18 -14.88 -25.81
CA GLY A 522 10.10 -14.27 -25.04
C GLY A 522 10.36 -12.79 -24.77
N LEU A 523 11.58 -12.47 -24.32
CA LEU A 523 11.99 -11.09 -24.03
C LEU A 523 12.03 -10.20 -25.29
N GLU A 524 12.44 -10.74 -26.44
CA GLU A 524 12.43 -10.01 -27.72
C GLU A 524 11.01 -9.58 -28.14
N ARG A 525 9.96 -10.30 -27.72
CA ARG A 525 8.56 -9.94 -28.01
C ARG A 525 8.05 -8.75 -27.20
N ALA A 526 8.63 -8.50 -26.03
CA ALA A 526 8.30 -7.32 -25.22
C ALA A 526 8.85 -6.01 -25.83
N GLY A 527 9.76 -6.09 -26.80
CA GLY A 527 10.31 -4.91 -27.48
C GLY A 527 11.27 -4.07 -26.63
N VAL A 528 11.69 -4.57 -25.48
CA VAL A 528 12.62 -3.88 -24.57
C VAL A 528 13.97 -4.58 -24.57
N ALA A 529 15.05 -3.83 -24.82
CA ALA A 529 16.41 -4.36 -24.84
C ALA A 529 17.33 -3.60 -23.87
N PRO A 530 18.15 -4.31 -23.06
CA PRO A 530 19.09 -3.67 -22.16
C PRO A 530 20.29 -3.07 -22.92
N ILE A 531 20.82 -1.96 -22.39
CA ILE A 531 22.04 -1.33 -22.95
C ILE A 531 23.29 -2.18 -22.69
N SER A 532 23.24 -3.02 -21.66
CA SER A 532 24.26 -4.02 -21.36
C SER A 532 23.62 -5.20 -20.67
N ILE A 533 24.00 -6.40 -21.09
CA ILE A 533 23.61 -7.66 -20.47
C ILE A 533 24.84 -8.54 -20.32
N ASN A 534 25.00 -9.11 -19.13
CA ASN A 534 26.04 -10.08 -18.85
C ASN A 534 25.42 -11.30 -18.16
N THR A 535 25.90 -12.48 -18.53
CA THR A 535 25.48 -13.75 -17.91
C THR A 535 26.69 -14.50 -17.38
N TRP A 536 26.56 -15.11 -16.21
CA TRP A 536 27.56 -15.96 -15.60
C TRP A 536 26.90 -17.15 -14.91
N GLY A 537 26.81 -18.29 -15.60
CA GLY A 537 26.10 -19.46 -15.09
C GLY A 537 24.60 -19.17 -14.93
N ASP A 538 24.13 -19.18 -13.69
CA ASP A 538 22.77 -18.82 -13.26
C ASP A 538 22.51 -17.33 -13.11
N ALA A 539 23.56 -16.51 -13.08
CA ALA A 539 23.42 -15.08 -12.87
C ALA A 539 23.17 -14.33 -14.18
N ILE A 540 22.18 -13.43 -14.18
CA ILE A 540 21.90 -12.47 -15.26
C ILE A 540 21.98 -11.06 -14.66
N PHE A 541 22.80 -10.21 -15.27
CA PHE A 541 22.91 -8.79 -14.94
C PHE A 541 22.53 -7.96 -16.16
N ALA A 542 21.58 -7.04 -16.01
CA ALA A 542 21.15 -6.14 -17.07
C ALA A 542 21.12 -4.69 -16.60
N VAL A 543 21.41 -3.75 -17.51
CA VAL A 543 21.38 -2.31 -17.27
C VAL A 543 20.51 -1.64 -18.34
N MET A 544 19.75 -0.61 -17.94
CA MET A 544 18.94 0.26 -18.80
C MET A 544 19.01 1.71 -18.33
N ASP A 545 18.60 2.64 -19.19
CA ASP A 545 18.58 4.07 -18.86
C ASP A 545 17.41 4.46 -17.94
N LYS A 546 16.26 3.81 -18.12
CA LYS A 546 15.00 4.17 -17.45
C LYS A 546 14.46 3.01 -16.61
N ALA A 547 13.71 3.34 -15.56
CA ALA A 547 13.11 2.37 -14.64
C ALA A 547 11.90 1.65 -15.26
N THR A 548 11.06 2.35 -16.01
CA THR A 548 9.88 1.79 -16.70
C THR A 548 10.22 0.61 -17.64
N PRO A 549 11.14 0.74 -18.62
CA PRO A 549 11.52 -0.41 -19.44
C PRO A 549 12.20 -1.52 -18.63
N MET A 550 12.94 -1.18 -17.57
CA MET A 550 13.56 -2.21 -16.71
C MET A 550 12.51 -3.01 -15.93
N ALA A 551 11.47 -2.36 -15.42
CA ALA A 551 10.33 -2.99 -14.77
C ALA A 551 9.60 -3.94 -15.73
N GLU A 552 9.31 -3.47 -16.95
CA GLU A 552 8.69 -4.29 -18.00
C GLU A 552 9.55 -5.53 -18.32
N TYR A 553 10.84 -5.33 -18.56
CA TYR A 553 11.78 -6.41 -18.86
C TYR A 553 11.88 -7.44 -17.73
N ALA A 554 11.90 -6.99 -16.47
CA ALA A 554 11.95 -7.85 -15.29
C ALA A 554 10.70 -8.72 -15.15
N LEU A 555 9.52 -8.12 -15.31
CA LEU A 555 8.24 -8.81 -15.17
C LEU A 555 8.00 -9.78 -16.34
N THR A 556 8.31 -9.37 -17.58
CA THR A 556 8.30 -10.31 -18.73
C THR A 556 9.25 -11.48 -18.48
N MET A 557 10.46 -11.22 -17.95
CA MET A 557 11.40 -12.30 -17.64
C MET A 557 10.85 -13.29 -16.61
N GLN A 558 10.21 -12.80 -15.54
CA GLN A 558 9.55 -13.61 -14.52
C GLN A 558 8.41 -14.46 -15.10
N GLU A 559 7.56 -13.86 -15.94
CA GLU A 559 6.42 -14.51 -16.60
C GLU A 559 6.89 -15.62 -17.55
N GLU A 560 7.86 -15.32 -18.40
CA GLU A 560 8.43 -16.27 -19.36
C GLU A 560 9.12 -17.43 -18.64
N VAL A 561 9.88 -17.19 -17.57
CA VAL A 561 10.48 -18.28 -16.80
C VAL A 561 9.43 -19.10 -16.05
N THR A 562 8.38 -18.49 -15.53
CA THR A 562 7.28 -19.24 -14.89
C THR A 562 6.63 -20.19 -15.90
N ARG A 563 6.32 -19.70 -17.11
CA ARG A 563 5.79 -20.50 -18.21
C ARG A 563 6.73 -21.63 -18.62
N LEU A 564 8.01 -21.31 -18.86
CA LEU A 564 9.02 -22.30 -19.27
C LEU A 564 9.32 -23.33 -18.18
N GLY A 565 9.23 -22.93 -16.90
CA GLY A 565 9.39 -23.83 -15.75
C GLY A 565 8.33 -24.93 -15.72
N GLU A 566 7.13 -24.66 -16.23
CA GLU A 566 6.08 -25.66 -16.44
C GLU A 566 6.29 -26.47 -17.72
N GLU A 567 6.51 -25.80 -18.87
CA GLU A 567 6.67 -26.45 -20.18
C GLU A 567 7.87 -27.41 -20.23
N MET A 568 8.95 -27.09 -19.53
CA MET A 568 10.20 -27.85 -19.51
C MET A 568 10.40 -28.62 -18.20
N ARG A 569 9.34 -28.79 -17.38
CA ARG A 569 9.42 -29.41 -16.05
C ARG A 569 10.09 -30.78 -16.04
N ASP A 570 9.82 -31.61 -17.07
CA ASP A 570 10.37 -32.97 -17.17
C ASP A 570 11.84 -33.00 -17.61
N GLN A 571 12.38 -31.89 -18.08
CA GLN A 571 13.77 -31.78 -18.55
C GLN A 571 14.74 -31.40 -17.42
N PHE A 572 14.21 -30.99 -16.27
CA PHE A 572 14.98 -30.53 -15.12
C PHE A 572 14.60 -31.29 -13.84
N PRO A 573 15.55 -31.54 -12.90
CA PRO A 573 15.25 -32.20 -11.64
C PRO A 573 14.24 -31.44 -10.76
N LYS A 574 14.18 -30.12 -10.92
CA LYS A 574 13.19 -29.21 -10.33
C LYS A 574 12.85 -28.11 -11.34
N PRO A 575 11.62 -27.57 -11.30
CA PRO A 575 11.29 -26.37 -12.08
C PRO A 575 12.28 -25.24 -11.78
N LEU A 576 12.78 -24.61 -12.83
CA LEU A 576 13.60 -23.41 -12.72
C LEU A 576 12.70 -22.20 -12.44
N ASN A 577 13.19 -21.27 -11.63
CA ASN A 577 12.50 -20.01 -11.34
C ASN A 577 13.53 -18.91 -11.08
N LEU A 578 13.11 -17.65 -10.94
CA LEU A 578 14.02 -16.51 -10.80
C LEU A 578 13.93 -15.86 -9.43
N ARG A 579 15.05 -15.32 -8.95
CA ARG A 579 15.06 -14.24 -7.96
C ARG A 579 15.48 -12.98 -8.68
N ILE A 580 14.60 -11.98 -8.79
CA ILE A 580 14.92 -10.74 -9.51
C ILE A 580 15.02 -9.58 -8.53
N SER A 581 16.10 -8.82 -8.61
CA SER A 581 16.29 -7.59 -7.84
C SER A 581 16.48 -6.40 -8.77
N LEU A 582 15.84 -5.28 -8.43
CA LEU A 582 15.85 -4.03 -9.20
C LEU A 582 16.35 -2.87 -8.35
N HIS A 583 17.22 -2.06 -8.94
CA HIS A 583 17.75 -0.86 -8.32
C HIS A 583 17.97 0.25 -9.34
N ALA A 584 17.67 1.49 -8.99
CA ALA A 584 18.04 2.66 -9.78
C ALA A 584 19.04 3.50 -8.99
N GLY A 585 20.07 4.02 -9.67
CA GLY A 585 21.03 4.89 -9.03
C GLY A 585 22.22 5.27 -9.93
N PRO A 586 23.06 6.20 -9.45
CA PRO A 586 24.25 6.64 -10.16
C PRO A 586 25.32 5.54 -10.22
N VAL A 587 25.84 5.30 -11.42
CA VAL A 587 26.95 4.38 -11.68
C VAL A 587 27.99 5.06 -12.55
N PHE A 588 29.25 4.62 -12.44
CA PHE A 588 30.30 5.02 -13.37
C PHE A 588 30.20 4.17 -14.63
N GLU A 589 30.11 4.84 -15.78
CA GLU A 589 30.15 4.21 -17.10
C GLU A 589 31.56 4.35 -17.68
N ALA A 590 32.19 3.24 -18.04
CA ALA A 590 33.54 3.24 -18.61
C ALA A 590 33.76 2.06 -19.56
N ILE A 591 34.79 2.14 -20.40
CA ILE A 591 35.27 0.97 -21.16
C ILE A 591 36.13 0.12 -20.23
N ASP A 592 35.73 -1.14 -20.04
CA ASP A 592 36.50 -2.10 -19.25
C ASP A 592 37.88 -2.32 -19.92
N PRO A 593 38.99 -2.02 -19.24
CA PRO A 593 40.32 -2.07 -19.85
C PRO A 593 40.79 -3.49 -20.16
N ILE A 594 40.17 -4.51 -19.56
CA ILE A 594 40.50 -5.92 -19.78
C ILE A 594 39.65 -6.48 -20.93
N CYS A 595 38.34 -6.22 -20.90
CA CYS A 595 37.41 -6.77 -21.90
C CYS A 595 37.25 -5.90 -23.15
N GLY A 596 37.68 -4.63 -23.13
CA GLY A 596 37.56 -3.69 -24.24
C GLY A 596 36.11 -3.30 -24.58
N ARG A 597 35.16 -3.50 -23.66
CA ARG A 597 33.73 -3.23 -23.86
C ARG A 597 33.19 -2.33 -22.77
N LYS A 598 32.13 -1.58 -23.08
CA LYS A 598 31.42 -0.75 -22.12
C LYS A 598 30.95 -1.58 -20.92
N ASN A 599 31.20 -1.08 -19.72
CA ASN A 599 30.84 -1.71 -18.46
C ASN A 599 30.46 -0.64 -17.43
N PHE A 600 29.80 -1.08 -16.35
CA PHE A 600 29.30 -0.21 -15.30
C PHE A 600 29.95 -0.58 -13.97
N TYR A 601 30.26 0.44 -13.17
CA TYR A 601 30.92 0.29 -11.88
C TYR A 601 30.26 1.16 -10.82
N GLY A 602 30.33 0.72 -9.56
CA GLY A 602 29.83 1.51 -8.42
C GLY A 602 29.14 0.67 -7.36
N SER A 603 28.93 1.29 -6.20
CA SER A 603 28.23 0.69 -5.06
C SER A 603 26.76 0.39 -5.36
N HIS A 604 26.10 1.15 -6.24
CA HIS A 604 24.72 0.89 -6.64
C HIS A 604 24.54 -0.46 -7.36
N ILE A 605 25.55 -0.91 -8.13
CA ILE A 605 25.58 -2.26 -8.72
C ILE A 605 25.64 -3.31 -7.62
N ASN A 606 26.49 -3.09 -6.61
CA ASN A 606 26.58 -3.98 -5.46
C ASN A 606 25.25 -4.01 -4.70
N ARG A 607 24.57 -2.87 -4.51
CA ARG A 607 23.28 -2.79 -3.81
C ARG A 607 22.23 -3.66 -4.49
N ALA A 608 22.12 -3.60 -5.82
CA ALA A 608 21.27 -4.49 -6.60
C ALA A 608 21.66 -5.97 -6.37
N ALA A 609 22.95 -6.31 -6.54
CA ALA A 609 23.46 -7.66 -6.34
C ALA A 609 23.32 -8.22 -4.91
N ARG A 610 23.16 -7.36 -3.89
CA ARG A 610 22.95 -7.76 -2.49
C ARG A 610 21.47 -7.87 -2.12
N LEU A 611 20.58 -7.31 -2.93
CA LEU A 611 19.14 -7.50 -2.79
C LEU A 611 18.71 -8.86 -3.33
N GLU A 612 19.27 -9.32 -4.46
CA GLU A 612 18.90 -10.61 -5.07
C GLU A 612 18.86 -11.79 -4.07
N PRO A 613 19.88 -12.03 -3.21
CA PRO A 613 19.88 -13.23 -2.37
C PRO A 613 18.79 -13.23 -1.28
N VAL A 614 18.23 -12.06 -0.97
CA VAL A 614 17.11 -11.92 -0.03
C VAL A 614 15.76 -11.82 -0.74
N THR A 615 15.74 -11.79 -2.08
CA THR A 615 14.53 -11.88 -2.88
C THR A 615 13.93 -13.27 -2.79
N VAL A 616 12.61 -13.33 -2.59
CA VAL A 616 11.85 -14.58 -2.61
C VAL A 616 11.84 -15.16 -4.02
N VAL A 617 12.03 -16.48 -4.13
CA VAL A 617 11.98 -17.18 -5.43
C VAL A 617 10.64 -16.92 -6.12
N GLY A 618 10.70 -16.62 -7.41
CA GLY A 618 9.57 -16.25 -8.25
C GLY A 618 9.04 -14.84 -8.05
N HIS A 619 9.73 -13.97 -7.30
CA HIS A 619 9.31 -12.58 -7.06
C HIS A 619 10.32 -11.59 -7.65
N VAL A 620 9.84 -10.37 -7.91
CA VAL A 620 10.66 -9.23 -8.32
C VAL A 620 10.70 -8.21 -7.20
N TYR A 621 11.85 -8.04 -6.56
CA TYR A 621 12.04 -7.05 -5.49
C TYR A 621 12.77 -5.82 -6.00
N ALA A 622 12.29 -4.64 -5.63
CA ALA A 622 12.85 -3.35 -6.01
C ALA A 622 13.22 -2.54 -4.78
N THR A 623 14.35 -1.82 -4.84
CA THR A 623 14.68 -0.81 -3.83
C THR A 623 13.74 0.39 -3.89
N GLN A 624 13.57 1.12 -2.78
CA GLN A 624 12.84 2.39 -2.75
C GLN A 624 13.30 3.39 -3.82
N GLN A 625 14.60 3.49 -4.09
CA GLN A 625 15.14 4.36 -5.14
C GLN A 625 14.61 3.98 -6.52
N PHE A 626 14.55 2.68 -6.82
CA PHE A 626 13.98 2.19 -8.08
C PHE A 626 12.49 2.53 -8.19
N VAL A 627 11.72 2.28 -7.12
CA VAL A 627 10.28 2.57 -7.11
C VAL A 627 10.02 4.07 -7.24
N ALA A 628 10.80 4.92 -6.57
CA ALA A 628 10.65 6.36 -6.70
C ALA A 628 10.92 6.83 -8.15
N VAL A 629 12.02 6.38 -8.77
CA VAL A 629 12.30 6.72 -10.17
C VAL A 629 11.22 6.17 -11.11
N LEU A 630 10.76 4.93 -10.90
CA LEU A 630 9.67 4.34 -11.67
C LEU A 630 8.38 5.18 -11.56
N THR A 631 8.01 5.58 -10.34
CA THR A 631 6.80 6.39 -10.13
C THR A 631 6.92 7.78 -10.77
N ALA A 632 8.08 8.44 -10.67
CA ALA A 632 8.30 9.71 -11.33
C ALA A 632 8.21 9.57 -12.86
N GLU A 633 8.82 8.52 -13.44
CA GLU A 633 8.72 8.25 -14.88
C GLU A 633 7.28 7.95 -15.33
N GLN A 634 6.52 7.17 -14.55
CA GLN A 634 5.11 6.87 -14.87
C GLN A 634 4.21 8.10 -14.72
N SER A 635 4.47 8.98 -13.76
CA SER A 635 3.74 10.23 -13.58
C SER A 635 3.91 11.14 -14.81
N ALA A 636 5.16 11.30 -15.26
CA ALA A 636 5.46 12.07 -16.48
C ALA A 636 4.79 11.47 -17.73
N GLN A 637 4.84 10.14 -17.89
CA GLN A 637 4.17 9.46 -19.02
C GLN A 637 2.65 9.60 -18.97
N ARG A 638 2.04 9.60 -17.77
CA ARG A 638 0.60 9.81 -17.59
C ARG A 638 0.20 11.20 -18.05
N SER A 639 0.91 12.23 -17.59
CA SER A 639 0.61 13.62 -17.97
C SER A 639 0.86 13.85 -19.46
N GLU A 640 1.90 13.26 -20.04
CA GLU A 640 2.14 13.32 -21.49
C GLU A 640 0.98 12.68 -22.28
N ALA A 641 0.54 11.49 -21.89
CA ALA A 641 -0.60 10.82 -22.52
C ALA A 641 -1.88 11.65 -22.39
N LEU A 642 -2.18 12.18 -21.20
CA LEU A 642 -3.33 13.07 -20.96
C LEU A 642 -3.29 14.31 -21.87
N ASN A 643 -2.13 14.98 -21.95
CA ASN A 643 -1.94 16.16 -22.81
C ASN A 643 -2.11 15.83 -24.31
N ASN A 644 -1.80 14.60 -24.70
CA ASN A 644 -1.98 14.11 -26.08
C ASN A 644 -3.38 13.52 -26.34
N GLY A 645 -4.26 13.45 -25.33
CA GLY A 645 -5.57 12.81 -25.43
C GLY A 645 -5.49 11.28 -25.56
N GLU A 646 -4.40 10.68 -25.11
CA GLU A 646 -4.15 9.24 -25.13
C GLU A 646 -4.49 8.61 -23.78
N ALA A 647 -4.99 7.38 -23.79
CA ALA A 647 -5.22 6.63 -22.56
C ALA A 647 -3.89 6.17 -21.96
N PHE A 648 -3.65 6.48 -20.68
CA PHE A 648 -2.52 5.96 -19.93
C PHE A 648 -2.94 4.75 -19.10
N GLU A 649 -2.31 3.60 -19.36
CA GLU A 649 -2.51 2.40 -18.57
C GLU A 649 -1.43 2.28 -17.49
N GLU A 650 -1.84 2.27 -16.23
CA GLU A 650 -0.92 2.09 -15.11
C GLU A 650 -0.62 0.60 -14.88
N ARG A 651 0.49 0.13 -15.43
CA ARG A 651 0.82 -1.30 -15.54
C ARG A 651 1.45 -1.94 -14.32
N PHE A 652 1.98 -1.15 -13.40
CA PHE A 652 2.79 -1.66 -12.29
C PHE A 652 2.12 -1.42 -10.94
N VAL A 653 2.31 -2.36 -10.03
CA VAL A 653 1.98 -2.23 -8.61
C VAL A 653 3.25 -2.45 -7.81
N CYS A 654 3.55 -1.50 -6.92
CA CYS A 654 4.70 -1.54 -6.02
C CYS A 654 4.21 -1.73 -4.59
N GLU A 655 4.33 -2.95 -4.08
CA GLU A 655 3.86 -3.33 -2.76
C GLU A 655 5.01 -3.26 -1.76
N TYR A 656 4.82 -2.62 -0.62
CA TYR A 656 5.90 -2.56 0.37
C TYR A 656 6.14 -3.90 1.06
N VAL A 657 7.40 -4.33 1.11
CA VAL A 657 7.82 -5.57 1.77
C VAL A 657 8.43 -5.31 3.16
N GLY A 658 9.02 -4.13 3.38
CA GLY A 658 9.74 -3.82 4.61
C GLY A 658 11.16 -3.33 4.40
N VAL A 659 11.82 -2.93 5.49
CA VAL A 659 13.27 -2.68 5.51
C VAL A 659 14.05 -3.99 5.72
N LEU A 660 14.63 -4.53 4.66
CA LEU A 660 15.40 -5.77 4.69
C LEU A 660 16.88 -5.51 4.97
N SER A 661 17.53 -6.43 5.69
CA SER A 661 19.00 -6.47 5.76
C SER A 661 19.52 -7.10 4.48
N LEU A 662 20.37 -6.38 3.75
CA LEU A 662 20.97 -6.87 2.52
C LEU A 662 22.01 -7.97 2.80
N ALA A 663 22.24 -8.84 1.83
CA ALA A 663 23.21 -9.92 1.96
C ALA A 663 24.63 -9.40 2.26
N LYS A 664 25.43 -10.22 2.95
CA LYS A 664 26.81 -9.89 3.38
C LYS A 664 26.90 -8.61 4.22
N ASP A 665 25.89 -8.35 5.04
CA ASP A 665 25.82 -7.21 5.94
C ASP A 665 25.98 -5.85 5.24
N PHE A 666 25.53 -5.74 3.98
CA PHE A 666 25.61 -4.54 3.15
C PHE A 666 24.61 -3.43 3.56
N GLY A 667 24.24 -3.39 4.84
CA GLY A 667 23.27 -2.44 5.37
C GLY A 667 21.81 -2.85 5.20
N LYS A 668 20.93 -1.89 5.43
CA LYS A 668 19.47 -2.07 5.37
C LYS A 668 18.91 -1.32 4.16
N GLN A 669 17.85 -1.86 3.58
CA GLN A 669 17.22 -1.29 2.41
C GLN A 669 15.70 -1.40 2.52
N THR A 670 15.01 -0.30 2.25
CA THR A 670 13.56 -0.28 2.02
C THR A 670 13.27 -0.99 0.71
N VAL A 671 12.48 -2.06 0.74
CA VAL A 671 12.21 -2.96 -0.38
C VAL A 671 10.71 -3.02 -0.70
N TYR A 672 10.42 -3.14 -1.98
CA TYR A 672 9.09 -3.30 -2.54
C TYR A 672 9.04 -4.55 -3.42
N HIS A 673 7.89 -5.21 -3.46
CA HIS A 673 7.55 -6.24 -4.42
C HIS A 673 6.89 -5.58 -5.63
N LEU A 674 7.47 -5.80 -6.81
CA LEU A 674 6.96 -5.29 -8.07
C LEU A 674 6.17 -6.38 -8.78
N ARG A 675 4.96 -6.06 -9.23
CA ARG A 675 4.14 -6.94 -10.06
C ARG A 675 3.37 -6.16 -11.10
N ARG A 676 2.81 -6.87 -12.09
CA ARG A 676 1.82 -6.27 -12.99
C ARG A 676 0.52 -6.00 -12.24
N ARG A 677 -0.15 -4.92 -12.64
CA ARG A 677 -1.54 -4.69 -12.29
C ARG A 677 -2.40 -5.73 -13.01
N THR A 678 -3.35 -6.33 -12.30
CA THR A 678 -4.28 -7.29 -12.89
C THR A 678 -5.45 -6.55 -13.56
N GLU A 679 -6.12 -7.20 -14.53
CA GLU A 679 -7.34 -6.63 -15.17
C GLU A 679 -8.44 -6.30 -14.15
N ILE A 680 -8.55 -7.10 -13.08
CA ILE A 680 -9.51 -6.87 -11.99
C ILE A 680 -9.16 -5.60 -11.23
N GLU A 681 -7.87 -5.38 -10.90
CA GLU A 681 -7.42 -4.15 -10.25
C GLU A 681 -7.50 -2.94 -11.16
N ALA A 682 -7.24 -3.11 -12.47
CA ALA A 682 -7.42 -2.05 -13.45
C ALA A 682 -8.89 -1.63 -13.54
N HIS A 683 -9.82 -2.61 -13.57
CA HIS A 683 -11.25 -2.35 -13.57
C HIS A 683 -11.73 -1.70 -12.26
N VAL A 684 -11.25 -2.17 -11.10
CA VAL A 684 -11.54 -1.53 -9.80
C VAL A 684 -10.98 -0.12 -9.76
N ALA A 685 -9.75 0.12 -10.22
CA ALA A 685 -9.13 1.44 -10.27
C ALA A 685 -9.85 2.39 -11.24
N GLU A 686 -10.26 1.93 -12.42
CA GLU A 686 -11.07 2.69 -13.37
C GLU A 686 -12.43 3.05 -12.76
N ILE A 687 -13.11 2.10 -12.12
CA ILE A 687 -14.36 2.36 -11.39
C ILE A 687 -14.16 3.39 -10.27
N MET A 688 -12.99 3.39 -9.60
CA MET A 688 -12.62 4.35 -8.56
C MET A 688 -12.21 5.73 -9.12
N ALA A 689 -11.69 5.79 -10.34
CA ALA A 689 -11.08 6.99 -10.94
C ALA A 689 -12.04 7.87 -11.77
N VAL A 690 -13.24 7.38 -12.13
CA VAL A 690 -14.25 8.06 -12.99
C VAL A 690 -14.73 9.44 -12.48
N HIS A 691 -14.21 9.98 -11.38
CA HIS A 691 -14.65 11.27 -10.85
C HIS A 691 -13.54 12.30 -10.57
N GLU A 692 -12.34 12.14 -11.12
CA GLU A 692 -11.33 13.21 -11.11
C GLU A 692 -11.60 14.30 -12.18
N GLU A 693 -12.53 14.08 -13.12
CA GLU A 693 -12.73 14.93 -14.32
C GLU A 693 -13.81 16.01 -14.23
N LEU A 694 -14.53 16.17 -13.13
CA LEU A 694 -15.58 17.23 -13.05
C LEU A 694 -15.10 18.42 -12.22
N SER A 695 -14.42 19.34 -12.89
CA SER A 695 -14.27 20.74 -12.49
C SER A 695 -15.23 21.62 -13.32
N PRO A 696 -15.84 22.68 -12.73
CA PRO A 696 -17.05 23.29 -13.26
C PRO A 696 -16.74 24.40 -14.27
N GLU A 697 -17.04 24.16 -15.54
CA GLU A 697 -17.36 25.23 -16.48
C GLU A 697 -18.78 25.00 -17.02
N ALA A 698 -19.70 25.77 -16.46
CA ALA A 698 -21.05 25.92 -16.96
C ALA A 698 -20.99 26.70 -18.28
N GLU A 699 -21.13 26.00 -19.41
CA GLU A 699 -21.53 26.65 -20.66
C GLU A 699 -23.05 26.74 -20.73
N LEU A 700 -23.50 27.99 -20.62
CA LEU A 700 -24.85 28.47 -20.88
C LEU A 700 -25.12 28.35 -22.39
N GLU A 701 -25.90 27.35 -22.81
CA GLU A 701 -26.58 27.39 -24.11
C GLU A 701 -28.09 27.25 -23.90
N THR A 702 -28.74 28.40 -23.77
CA THR A 702 -30.12 28.58 -24.17
C THR A 702 -30.19 28.54 -25.70
N GLU A 703 -30.96 27.63 -26.30
CA GLU A 703 -32.02 28.01 -27.24
C GLU A 703 -32.88 26.83 -27.75
N THR A 704 -34.19 26.99 -27.53
CA THR A 704 -35.34 26.56 -28.36
C THR A 704 -35.66 25.08 -28.54
N GLN A 705 -36.67 24.66 -27.75
CA GLN A 705 -37.58 23.56 -28.06
C GLN A 705 -38.43 23.88 -29.30
N THR A 706 -38.46 22.95 -30.25
CA THR A 706 -39.55 22.82 -31.23
C THR A 706 -40.24 21.48 -30.99
N GLU A 707 -41.53 21.55 -30.67
CA GLU A 707 -42.47 20.43 -30.57
C GLU A 707 -42.58 19.65 -31.90
N PRO A 708 -43.09 18.42 -31.84
CA PRO A 708 -44.09 18.04 -32.83
C PRO A 708 -45.37 17.46 -32.23
N GLU A 709 -46.45 17.80 -32.93
CA GLU A 709 -47.86 17.56 -32.70
C GLU A 709 -48.29 16.08 -32.73
N GLU A 710 -49.47 15.88 -32.12
CA GLU A 710 -50.32 14.70 -32.02
C GLU A 710 -50.67 14.00 -33.33
N GLN A 711 -50.93 12.69 -33.25
CA GLN A 711 -52.06 12.07 -33.96
C GLN A 711 -52.60 10.84 -33.23
N ASP A 712 -53.93 10.81 -33.19
CA ASP A 712 -54.87 10.01 -32.40
C ASP A 712 -55.39 8.82 -33.24
N GLU A 713 -55.64 7.65 -32.63
CA GLU A 713 -56.67 6.68 -33.10
C GLU A 713 -56.92 5.50 -32.10
N ALA A 714 -58.09 5.53 -31.44
CA ALA A 714 -59.09 4.48 -31.15
C ALA A 714 -58.72 2.97 -31.31
N ALA A 715 -59.25 1.95 -30.58
CA ALA A 715 -60.29 1.78 -29.55
C ALA A 715 -60.35 0.29 -29.07
N SER A 716 -60.96 0.04 -27.88
CA SER A 716 -61.79 -1.14 -27.46
C SER A 716 -61.19 -2.57 -27.48
N GLY A 717 -61.35 -3.51 -26.54
CA GLY A 717 -62.12 -3.67 -25.30
C GLY A 717 -62.13 -5.16 -24.82
N LEU A 718 -62.51 -5.38 -23.54
CA LEU A 718 -63.17 -6.57 -22.91
C LEU A 718 -62.43 -7.90 -22.57
N ALA A 719 -62.17 -8.07 -21.25
CA ALA A 719 -62.66 -9.07 -20.25
C ALA A 719 -62.78 -10.61 -20.48
N GLU A 720 -62.15 -11.34 -19.52
CA GLU A 720 -62.53 -12.53 -18.70
C GLU A 720 -62.92 -13.92 -19.29
N ILE A 721 -62.46 -14.99 -18.59
CA ILE A 721 -63.23 -16.10 -17.91
C ILE A 721 -62.50 -17.50 -17.94
N LEU A 722 -62.39 -18.12 -16.74
CA LEU A 722 -62.03 -19.53 -16.34
C LEU A 722 -63.23 -20.51 -16.47
N PRO A 723 -63.18 -21.89 -16.40
CA PRO A 723 -62.87 -22.69 -15.17
C PRO A 723 -62.49 -24.23 -15.27
N ASP A 724 -62.14 -24.84 -14.12
CA ASP A 724 -62.42 -26.18 -13.45
C ASP A 724 -62.59 -27.53 -14.23
N ALA A 725 -62.46 -28.79 -13.73
CA ALA A 725 -61.96 -29.53 -12.52
C ALA A 725 -62.17 -31.09 -12.72
N ASP A 726 -61.84 -31.93 -11.70
CA ASP A 726 -62.21 -33.36 -11.38
C ASP A 726 -61.34 -34.55 -11.92
N ASP A 727 -61.17 -35.76 -11.30
CA ASP A 727 -61.38 -36.42 -9.97
C ASP A 727 -60.89 -37.92 -10.06
N GLN A 728 -60.74 -38.62 -8.91
CA GLN A 728 -60.86 -40.09 -8.61
C GLN A 728 -59.66 -40.87 -7.98
N GLY A 729 -59.93 -41.58 -6.86
CA GLY A 729 -58.98 -42.34 -6.01
C GLY A 729 -59.09 -43.89 -6.03
N ILE A 730 -58.55 -44.60 -5.00
CA ILE A 730 -58.97 -45.93 -4.41
C ILE A 730 -57.95 -46.54 -3.37
N THR A 731 -58.47 -46.86 -2.17
CA THR A 731 -58.28 -47.89 -1.07
C THR A 731 -56.98 -48.64 -0.60
N GLU A 732 -56.76 -48.56 0.73
CA GLU A 732 -56.40 -49.56 1.82
C GLU A 732 -55.33 -50.69 1.73
N ARG A 733 -54.41 -50.74 2.74
CA ARG A 733 -54.15 -51.86 3.69
C ARG A 733 -53.14 -51.50 4.81
N LEU A 734 -53.44 -51.90 6.06
CA LEU A 734 -52.65 -51.68 7.30
C LEU A 734 -51.60 -52.78 7.60
N ALA A 735 -50.49 -52.41 8.25
CA ALA A 735 -49.54 -53.29 8.97
C ALA A 735 -48.82 -52.50 10.12
N PRO A 736 -48.12 -53.17 11.07
CA PRO A 736 -48.33 -53.07 12.53
C PRO A 736 -47.66 -51.88 13.24
N GLY A 737 -48.18 -51.59 14.45
CA GLY A 737 -47.95 -50.36 15.20
C GLY A 737 -46.66 -50.25 16.02
N VAL A 738 -46.47 -49.00 16.46
CA VAL A 738 -45.34 -48.31 17.10
C VAL A 738 -44.71 -49.01 18.33
N GLU A 739 -45.37 -50.00 18.93
CA GLU A 739 -44.84 -50.71 20.12
C GLU A 739 -43.61 -51.59 19.84
N GLY A 740 -43.44 -52.09 18.60
CA GLY A 740 -42.28 -52.93 18.25
C GLY A 740 -40.96 -52.16 18.14
N VAL A 741 -41.03 -50.87 17.81
CA VAL A 741 -39.84 -50.01 17.62
C VAL A 741 -39.30 -49.51 18.96
N LEU A 742 -40.20 -49.13 19.89
CA LEU A 742 -39.82 -48.68 21.23
C LEU A 742 -39.17 -49.79 22.08
N ALA A 743 -39.59 -51.05 21.92
CA ALA A 743 -38.99 -52.19 22.60
C ALA A 743 -37.56 -52.51 22.13
N THR A 744 -37.18 -52.06 20.92
CA THR A 744 -35.83 -52.27 20.35
C THR A 744 -34.88 -51.17 20.78
N VAL A 745 -35.35 -49.93 20.90
CA VAL A 745 -34.58 -48.78 21.38
C VAL A 745 -34.27 -48.90 22.88
N ALA A 746 -35.21 -49.36 23.70
CA ALA A 746 -34.96 -49.61 25.13
C ALA A 746 -33.86 -50.66 25.37
N ARG A 747 -33.78 -51.69 24.51
CA ARG A 747 -32.77 -52.76 24.59
C ARG A 747 -31.37 -52.32 24.15
N MET A 748 -31.26 -51.23 23.40
CA MET A 748 -29.97 -50.65 22.99
C MET A 748 -29.39 -49.71 24.06
N ILE A 749 -30.24 -49.03 24.82
CA ILE A 749 -29.82 -48.11 25.90
C ILE A 749 -29.30 -48.88 27.12
N GLU A 750 -29.94 -50.00 27.51
CA GLU A 750 -29.45 -50.86 28.60
C GLU A 750 -28.09 -51.53 28.30
N ARG A 751 -27.66 -51.57 27.02
CA ARG A 751 -26.38 -52.17 26.62
C ARG A 751 -25.20 -51.19 26.62
N ALA A 752 -25.46 -49.88 26.73
CA ALA A 752 -24.42 -48.85 26.75
C ALA A 752 -23.97 -48.49 28.19
N ASP A 753 -24.82 -48.69 29.20
CA ASP A 753 -24.50 -48.40 30.61
C ASP A 753 -23.77 -49.53 31.35
N ALA A 754 -23.49 -50.66 30.68
CA ALA A 754 -22.87 -51.84 31.29
C ALA A 754 -21.33 -51.92 31.18
N ASP A 755 -20.67 -51.01 30.45
CA ASP A 755 -19.21 -51.06 30.19
C ASP A 755 -18.38 -50.02 30.97
N ASP A 756 -18.97 -49.30 31.91
CA ASP A 756 -18.23 -48.46 32.88
C ASP A 756 -18.43 -48.94 34.32
N SER A 757 -17.62 -49.92 34.73
CA SER A 757 -17.37 -50.19 36.15
C SER A 757 -15.90 -50.49 36.37
N GLY A 758 -15.24 -49.58 37.10
CA GLY A 758 -13.79 -49.45 37.06
C GLY A 758 -12.95 -50.22 38.09
N LYS A 759 -11.62 -49.97 37.92
CA LYS A 759 -10.49 -50.00 38.90
C LYS A 759 -9.88 -51.37 39.27
N PRO A 760 -8.69 -51.42 39.91
CA PRO A 760 -7.38 -50.75 39.63
C PRO A 760 -6.16 -51.71 39.83
N ARG A 761 -4.93 -51.40 39.36
CA ARG A 761 -3.65 -51.81 40.05
C ARG A 761 -2.31 -51.33 39.43
N ARG A 762 -1.55 -50.60 40.26
CA ARG A 762 -0.09 -50.69 40.61
C ARG A 762 0.99 -51.00 39.54
N GLY A 763 1.68 -49.96 39.06
CA GLY A 763 3.10 -49.56 39.32
C GLY A 763 4.32 -50.45 38.98
N ARG A 764 5.34 -49.86 38.32
CA ARG A 764 6.78 -49.94 38.72
C ARG A 764 7.70 -48.89 38.03
N LYS A 765 8.67 -48.42 38.83
CA LYS A 765 9.63 -47.30 38.69
C LYS A 765 10.74 -47.44 37.62
N LYS A 766 11.30 -46.31 37.14
CA LYS A 766 12.78 -46.07 37.06
C LYS A 766 13.14 -44.56 36.93
N LYS A 767 14.39 -44.26 37.32
CA LYS A 767 15.01 -43.05 37.91
C LYS A 767 15.24 -41.81 37.00
N PRO A 768 15.48 -40.61 37.59
CA PRO A 768 15.82 -39.37 36.88
C PRO A 768 17.34 -39.23 36.60
N LYS A 769 17.70 -38.48 35.55
CA LYS A 769 19.08 -38.04 35.21
C LYS A 769 19.23 -36.52 35.49
N PRO A 770 20.44 -36.04 35.84
CA PRO A 770 20.68 -34.78 36.57
C PRO A 770 20.82 -33.54 35.65
N PRO A 771 20.75 -32.32 36.22
CA PRO A 771 21.01 -31.08 35.48
C PRO A 771 22.49 -30.68 35.55
N ALA A 772 22.97 -29.97 34.53
CA ALA A 772 24.21 -29.17 34.57
C ALA A 772 24.22 -28.19 33.39
N PRO A 773 24.95 -27.06 33.46
CA PRO A 773 25.04 -26.11 34.56
C PRO A 773 24.75 -24.65 34.09
N GLU A 774 24.39 -23.78 35.04
CA GLU A 774 24.33 -22.33 34.85
C GLU A 774 25.74 -21.77 34.60
N ILE A 775 25.88 -20.94 33.56
CA ILE A 775 27.06 -20.11 33.32
C ILE A 775 26.63 -18.67 33.58
N ALA A 776 27.13 -18.12 34.67
CA ALA A 776 27.06 -16.70 34.99
C ALA A 776 27.97 -15.92 34.03
N PHE A 777 27.47 -14.82 33.46
CA PHE A 777 28.30 -13.83 32.80
C PHE A 777 28.49 -12.65 33.74
N ASP A 778 29.76 -12.46 34.12
CA ASP A 778 30.26 -11.32 34.87
C ASP A 778 30.31 -10.08 33.96
N ALA A 779 30.00 -8.92 34.54
CA ALA A 779 30.05 -7.63 33.89
C ALA A 779 31.39 -6.96 34.23
N ASP A 780 32.29 -6.82 33.25
CA ASP A 780 33.20 -5.68 33.06
C ASP A 780 34.27 -5.99 31.99
N GLU A 781 34.59 -4.97 31.17
CA GLU A 781 35.76 -4.85 30.26
C GLU A 781 35.83 -5.84 29.06
N THR A 782 36.15 -5.52 27.79
CA THR A 782 36.78 -4.39 27.09
C THR A 782 36.63 -4.61 25.55
N HIS A 783 36.64 -3.51 24.77
CA HIS A 783 37.11 -3.32 23.38
C HIS A 783 36.94 -4.37 22.25
N TRP A 784 36.49 -3.91 21.05
CA TRP A 784 37.32 -3.93 19.82
C TRP A 784 36.88 -2.90 18.75
N PRO A 785 37.80 -2.42 17.89
CA PRO A 785 37.64 -1.47 16.80
C PRO A 785 37.25 -2.14 15.47
N GLY A 786 37.16 -1.32 14.40
CA GLY A 786 36.60 -1.69 13.11
C GLY A 786 37.34 -2.73 12.27
N THR A 787 36.58 -3.29 11.33
CA THR A 787 36.86 -3.50 9.91
C THR A 787 35.54 -3.72 9.21
#